data_AF-A0A1Y2F7F3-F1
#
_entry.id   AF-A0A1Y2F7F3-F1
#
_cell.length_a   1.000
_cell.length_b   1.000
_cell.length_c   1.000
_cell.angle_alpha   90.00
_cell.angle_beta   90.00
_cell.angle_gamma   90.00
#
_symmetry.space_group_name_H-M   'P 1'
#
loop_
_entity.id
_entity.type
_entity.pdbx_description
1 polymer ?
#
loop_
_entity_poly.entity_id
_entity_poly.type
_entity_poly.pdbx_seq_one_letter_code
_entity_poly.pdbx_strand_id
1 'polypeptide(L)'
;MNKIDEYDIKFSYCTPTTTDGEHLSQIYKDVESPFSIDVEYARNFNCTLRELKNSKYDIMILDDRFLYGDNSYVDYVLLKNEFGFNKLSDFYVDYNSYNNINKEDISYHDIDILNDGKIDSIKNLYGLPYELDFDLLYYHTSNVESKDLLSLKVTDSSFKNNNISEEILSAGFNDKDELFNFFSEFIRYQYNKPIKNDPKSYEFLCNNEAVELYDFFRKYVLRFTGTDIEKTLSTTIEEAYTTFLHDEHKLFRGKASHYKKLKENPNISIQINSLPNEITVMTEKYVVINKNSLKSIEDLLKIAHILSSKEMQIYRSIHMGSIPTFKFKELSSDEAILSFCQLNLEMCEILNKLNPIRIRNIYIKNCYSASYLETRLIAPLELTKTLIDPTKQYAKIAFMNLLDISSSSFTDEMKITVDLIIFMILYVLTIVIAIFLLGLMIKVYFNRKHPYIKAMSPQLTNLTIFGIILRLIFPYFYSIVNTKFLCHLGVVLNFFVNNIVYLPLFAIIFRIYYIYTKVSNVSIGRKLNDRHLIAYIIITLIISVIIYSFITYFDQFNIETNGSIKTTRLVICFYNTWKYAIISGIYDFILFAIMLVMTFKIHKLSKKYGDTTFIFFIVFLMISSFFFQLSFNSFISDGFETQLSSILMFYIQLFISLITIHLLIGKRLLYIRKHPIKNKEDLMKKDFNNINNLVYFIHIMKNENYLFNFLSTTDSNQISNINSINMNAGDTISNKGESINYDQNSQSIA
;
A
#
# COMPACT_ATOMS: atom_id res chain seq x y z
N MET A 1 -32.22 -37.22 -13.17
CA MET A 1 -30.85 -37.65 -13.53
C MET A 1 -30.67 -37.52 -15.03
N ASN A 2 -29.97 -36.47 -15.48
CA ASN A 2 -29.51 -36.40 -16.87
C ASN A 2 -28.36 -37.40 -17.02
N LYS A 3 -28.42 -38.27 -18.04
CA LYS A 3 -27.35 -39.23 -18.35
C LYS A 3 -26.04 -38.47 -18.60
N ILE A 4 -25.02 -38.74 -17.79
CA ILE A 4 -23.62 -38.33 -18.02
C ILE A 4 -22.93 -39.40 -18.88
N ASP A 5 -23.66 -40.08 -19.78
CA ASP A 5 -23.12 -41.18 -20.57
C ASP A 5 -22.06 -40.70 -21.60
N GLU A 6 -21.76 -39.39 -21.66
CA GLU A 6 -20.89 -38.75 -22.65
C GLU A 6 -19.54 -38.26 -22.10
N TYR A 7 -19.28 -38.35 -20.78
CA TYR A 7 -18.06 -37.78 -20.18
C TYR A 7 -17.25 -38.79 -19.38
N ASP A 8 -15.94 -38.85 -19.64
CA ASP A 8 -14.94 -39.59 -18.85
C ASP A 8 -14.20 -38.60 -17.94
N ILE A 9 -14.34 -38.76 -16.62
CA ILE A 9 -13.74 -37.88 -15.61
C ILE A 9 -12.42 -38.50 -15.13
N LYS A 10 -11.32 -37.79 -15.33
CA LYS A 10 -9.98 -38.21 -14.88
C LYS A 10 -9.51 -37.34 -13.73
N PHE A 11 -9.28 -37.98 -12.58
CA PHE A 11 -8.68 -37.32 -11.42
C PHE A 11 -7.16 -37.32 -11.56
N SER A 12 -6.55 -36.17 -11.28
CA SER A 12 -5.09 -36.05 -11.17
C SER A 12 -4.75 -34.98 -10.15
N TYR A 13 -3.55 -35.06 -9.60
CA TYR A 13 -3.01 -34.08 -8.66
C TYR A 13 -1.91 -33.28 -9.34
N CYS A 14 -1.73 -32.05 -8.89
CA CYS A 14 -0.59 -31.25 -9.35
C CYS A 14 0.68 -31.82 -8.69
N THR A 15 1.77 -31.92 -9.47
CA THR A 15 3.08 -32.33 -8.95
C THR A 15 3.98 -31.09 -8.87
N PRO A 16 4.42 -30.70 -7.66
CA PRO A 16 5.26 -29.52 -7.50
C PRO A 16 6.64 -29.75 -8.16
N THR A 17 7.20 -28.71 -8.78
CA THR A 17 8.58 -28.81 -9.28
C THR A 17 9.55 -28.42 -8.18
N THR A 18 10.74 -29.01 -8.15
CA THR A 18 11.72 -28.77 -7.06
C THR A 18 12.12 -27.30 -6.96
N THR A 19 12.19 -26.60 -8.10
CA THR A 19 12.55 -25.18 -8.22
C THR A 19 11.45 -24.22 -7.78
N ASP A 20 10.20 -24.67 -7.65
CA ASP A 20 9.10 -23.79 -7.21
C ASP A 20 9.39 -23.31 -5.77
N GLY A 21 9.36 -21.99 -5.53
CA GLY A 21 9.59 -21.37 -4.22
C GLY A 21 11.06 -21.18 -3.81
N GLU A 22 12.04 -21.73 -4.53
CA GLU A 22 13.46 -21.55 -4.21
C GLU A 22 13.93 -20.10 -4.38
N HIS A 23 13.48 -19.44 -5.46
CA HIS A 23 13.81 -18.02 -5.71
C HIS A 23 13.22 -17.12 -4.62
N LEU A 24 11.98 -17.39 -4.17
CA LEU A 24 11.38 -16.70 -3.03
C LEU A 24 12.24 -16.84 -1.76
N SER A 25 12.76 -18.04 -1.48
CA SER A 25 13.66 -18.27 -0.35
C SER A 25 14.97 -17.49 -0.49
N GLN A 26 15.50 -17.41 -1.71
CA GLN A 26 16.71 -16.65 -1.99
C GLN A 26 16.49 -15.14 -1.80
N ILE A 27 15.33 -14.60 -2.22
CA ILE A 27 14.98 -13.19 -1.96
C ILE A 27 15.03 -12.89 -0.46
N TYR A 28 14.45 -13.74 0.39
CA TYR A 28 14.50 -13.57 1.85
C TYR A 28 15.92 -13.61 2.41
N LYS A 29 16.81 -14.42 1.83
CA LYS A 29 18.23 -14.48 2.23
C LYS A 29 19.03 -13.28 1.76
N ASP A 30 18.84 -12.85 0.51
CA ASP A 30 19.58 -11.74 -0.11
C ASP A 30 19.33 -10.40 0.57
N VAL A 31 18.13 -10.22 1.13
CA VAL A 31 17.74 -9.03 1.90
C VAL A 31 17.98 -9.18 3.40
N GLU A 32 18.62 -10.27 3.84
CA GLU A 32 18.88 -10.59 5.25
C GLU A 32 17.61 -10.51 6.11
N SER A 33 16.49 -11.06 5.60
CA SER A 33 15.21 -11.06 6.30
C SER A 33 15.33 -11.77 7.66
N PRO A 34 14.72 -11.22 8.73
CA PRO A 34 14.70 -11.89 10.04
C PRO A 34 13.78 -13.12 10.04
N PHE A 35 13.04 -13.35 8.95
CA PHE A 35 12.08 -14.44 8.82
C PHE A 35 12.57 -15.46 7.79
N SER A 36 12.14 -16.70 7.95
CA SER A 36 12.25 -17.74 6.94
C SER A 36 10.87 -18.12 6.45
N ILE A 37 10.84 -18.66 5.23
CA ILE A 37 9.62 -19.08 4.56
C ILE A 37 9.53 -20.59 4.48
N ASP A 38 8.30 -21.09 4.50
CA ASP A 38 7.97 -22.46 4.18
C ASP A 38 8.05 -22.68 2.65
N VAL A 39 9.18 -23.22 2.20
CA VAL A 39 9.44 -23.48 0.78
C VAL A 39 8.50 -24.53 0.22
N GLU A 40 8.10 -25.53 1.02
CA GLU A 40 7.18 -26.58 0.57
C GLU A 40 5.79 -26.02 0.32
N TYR A 41 5.30 -25.16 1.22
CA TYR A 41 4.06 -24.43 1.01
C TYR A 41 4.12 -23.57 -0.26
N ALA A 42 5.19 -22.80 -0.46
CA ALA A 42 5.38 -21.99 -1.67
C ALA A 42 5.40 -22.86 -2.95
N ARG A 43 6.01 -24.05 -2.87
CA ARG A 43 6.07 -25.03 -3.94
C ARG A 43 4.69 -25.54 -4.33
N ASN A 44 3.90 -25.95 -3.34
CA ASN A 44 2.54 -26.44 -3.51
C ASN A 44 1.59 -25.33 -4.00
N PHE A 45 1.76 -24.12 -3.47
CA PHE A 45 1.01 -22.94 -3.92
C PHE A 45 1.26 -22.65 -5.40
N ASN A 46 2.53 -22.59 -5.85
CA ASN A 46 2.85 -22.31 -7.24
C ASN A 46 2.38 -23.43 -8.18
N CYS A 47 2.46 -24.68 -7.72
CA CYS A 47 1.94 -25.84 -8.44
C CYS A 47 0.45 -25.68 -8.77
N THR A 48 -0.38 -25.37 -7.77
CA THR A 48 -1.82 -25.14 -7.94
C THR A 48 -2.09 -23.93 -8.83
N LEU A 49 -1.38 -22.81 -8.61
CA LEU A 49 -1.55 -21.58 -9.38
C LEU A 49 -1.16 -21.75 -10.85
N ARG A 50 -0.08 -22.48 -11.15
CA ARG A 50 0.34 -22.79 -12.51
C ARG A 50 -0.75 -23.58 -13.25
N GLU A 51 -1.38 -24.53 -12.57
CA GLU A 51 -2.44 -25.33 -13.17
C GLU A 51 -3.76 -24.55 -13.35
N LEU A 52 -4.03 -23.56 -12.49
CA LEU A 52 -5.13 -22.60 -12.69
C LEU A 52 -4.89 -21.65 -13.87
N LYS A 53 -3.65 -21.25 -14.10
CA LYS A 53 -3.27 -20.43 -15.26
C LYS A 53 -3.33 -21.21 -16.57
N ASN A 54 -3.07 -22.51 -16.50
CA ASN A 54 -3.14 -23.41 -17.64
C ASN A 54 -4.56 -23.95 -17.83
N SER A 55 -4.81 -24.57 -18.99
CA SER A 55 -6.09 -25.23 -19.28
C SER A 55 -6.04 -26.74 -19.09
N LYS A 56 -5.05 -27.25 -18.32
CA LYS A 56 -4.84 -28.70 -18.15
C LYS A 56 -5.89 -29.34 -17.24
N TYR A 57 -6.34 -28.60 -16.23
CA TYR A 57 -7.40 -29.01 -15.32
C TYR A 57 -8.63 -28.17 -15.56
N ASP A 58 -9.76 -28.82 -15.85
CA ASP A 58 -11.03 -28.14 -16.12
C ASP A 58 -11.77 -27.79 -14.82
N ILE A 59 -11.71 -28.68 -13.84
CA ILE A 59 -12.33 -28.55 -12.51
C ILE A 59 -11.27 -28.94 -11.48
N MET A 60 -11.21 -28.19 -10.39
CA MET A 60 -10.26 -28.40 -9.29
C MET A 60 -11.02 -28.51 -7.97
N ILE A 61 -10.49 -29.33 -7.05
CA ILE A 61 -10.95 -29.38 -5.66
C ILE A 61 -9.90 -28.61 -4.86
N LEU A 62 -10.27 -27.42 -4.37
CA LEU A 62 -9.36 -26.51 -3.68
C LEU A 62 -9.75 -26.39 -2.21
N ASP A 63 -8.74 -26.32 -1.34
CA ASP A 63 -8.90 -26.03 0.08
C ASP A 63 -9.27 -24.56 0.31
N ASP A 64 -10.09 -24.27 1.32
CA ASP A 64 -10.55 -22.93 1.70
C ASP A 64 -9.41 -21.96 2.02
N ARG A 65 -8.29 -22.51 2.51
CA ARG A 65 -7.02 -21.83 2.76
C ARG A 65 -6.41 -21.26 1.48
N PHE A 66 -6.58 -21.95 0.35
CA PHE A 66 -6.13 -21.49 -0.96
C PHE A 66 -7.18 -20.62 -1.64
N LEU A 67 -8.45 -21.06 -1.66
CA LEU A 67 -9.53 -20.47 -2.46
C LEU A 67 -9.58 -18.94 -2.37
N TYR A 68 -9.50 -18.39 -1.16
CA TYR A 68 -9.49 -16.94 -0.89
C TYR A 68 -8.38 -16.53 0.09
N GLY A 69 -7.26 -17.24 0.10
CA GLY A 69 -6.14 -16.91 0.98
C GLY A 69 -5.58 -15.50 0.73
N ASP A 70 -5.72 -15.00 -0.50
CA ASP A 70 -5.29 -13.67 -0.95
C ASP A 70 -6.32 -12.57 -0.65
N ASN A 71 -7.53 -12.92 -0.20
CA ASN A 71 -8.60 -11.95 0.07
C ASN A 71 -8.32 -11.19 1.37
N SER A 72 -7.61 -10.07 1.22
CA SER A 72 -7.25 -9.17 2.31
C SER A 72 -7.34 -7.72 1.84
N TYR A 73 -7.45 -6.78 2.78
CA TYR A 73 -7.46 -5.36 2.43
C TYR A 73 -6.08 -4.84 2.02
N VAL A 74 -5.02 -5.51 2.49
CA VAL A 74 -3.63 -5.22 2.18
C VAL A 74 -2.98 -6.39 1.46
N ASP A 75 -2.60 -6.15 0.21
CA ASP A 75 -2.05 -7.15 -0.69
C ASP A 75 -0.59 -7.51 -0.32
N TYR A 76 -0.26 -8.81 -0.44
CA TYR A 76 1.10 -9.33 -0.27
C TYR A 76 1.84 -9.33 -1.61
N VAL A 77 2.65 -8.28 -1.83
CA VAL A 77 3.28 -7.98 -3.13
C VAL A 77 4.25 -9.06 -3.57
N LEU A 78 5.02 -9.60 -2.63
CA LEU A 78 6.13 -10.49 -2.97
C LEU A 78 5.63 -11.77 -3.66
N LEU A 79 4.60 -12.40 -3.12
CA LEU A 79 4.01 -13.61 -3.72
C LEU A 79 3.34 -13.32 -5.06
N LYS A 80 2.65 -12.18 -5.16
CA LYS A 80 2.00 -11.73 -6.40
C LYS A 80 3.00 -11.51 -7.53
N ASN A 81 4.13 -10.88 -7.21
CA ASN A 81 5.21 -10.61 -8.18
C ASN A 81 5.96 -11.89 -8.55
N GLU A 82 6.32 -12.69 -7.55
CA GLU A 82 7.06 -13.94 -7.75
C GLU A 82 6.31 -14.92 -8.65
N PHE A 83 5.03 -15.12 -8.38
CA PHE A 83 4.21 -16.06 -9.13
C PHE A 83 3.32 -15.42 -10.18
N GLY A 84 3.36 -14.10 -10.35
CA GLY A 84 2.66 -13.33 -11.40
C GLY A 84 1.14 -13.47 -11.36
N PHE A 85 0.47 -13.13 -10.25
CA PHE A 85 -0.99 -13.13 -10.15
C PHE A 85 -1.52 -11.90 -9.41
N ASN A 86 -2.75 -11.46 -9.74
CA ASN A 86 -3.39 -10.31 -9.10
C ASN A 86 -4.35 -10.76 -7.98
N LYS A 87 -5.34 -11.58 -8.35
CA LYS A 87 -6.23 -12.29 -7.43
C LYS A 87 -6.40 -13.73 -7.87
N LEU A 88 -6.54 -14.65 -6.93
CA LEU A 88 -6.81 -16.06 -7.22
C LEU A 88 -8.18 -16.22 -7.89
N SER A 89 -9.16 -15.41 -7.50
CA SER A 89 -10.50 -15.40 -8.08
C SER A 89 -10.55 -15.06 -9.57
N ASP A 90 -9.50 -14.43 -10.12
CA ASP A 90 -9.45 -14.08 -11.54
C ASP A 90 -9.41 -15.34 -12.44
N PHE A 91 -8.98 -16.48 -11.88
CA PHE A 91 -8.89 -17.78 -12.55
C PHE A 91 -10.13 -18.66 -12.36
N TYR A 92 -11.13 -18.21 -11.61
CA TYR A 92 -12.32 -19.00 -11.29
C TYR A 92 -13.54 -18.53 -12.10
N VAL A 93 -14.43 -19.48 -12.41
CA VAL A 93 -15.75 -19.16 -12.96
C VAL A 93 -16.71 -18.79 -11.82
N ASP A 94 -17.44 -17.69 -11.98
CA ASP A 94 -18.50 -17.31 -11.04
C ASP A 94 -19.77 -18.10 -11.34
N TYR A 95 -20.13 -19.01 -10.45
CA TYR A 95 -21.34 -19.83 -10.51
C TYR A 95 -22.62 -19.00 -10.59
N ASN A 96 -22.66 -17.80 -9.96
CA ASN A 96 -23.84 -16.93 -9.97
C ASN A 96 -24.05 -16.22 -11.31
N SER A 97 -23.01 -16.13 -12.16
CA SER A 97 -23.12 -15.48 -13.47
C SER A 97 -23.92 -16.31 -14.49
N TYR A 98 -24.24 -17.56 -14.15
CA TYR A 98 -25.02 -18.47 -14.98
C TYR A 98 -26.34 -18.81 -14.28
N ASN A 99 -27.47 -18.60 -14.96
CA ASN A 99 -28.83 -18.84 -14.43
C ASN A 99 -29.17 -20.33 -14.15
N ASN A 100 -28.16 -21.22 -14.12
CA ASN A 100 -28.35 -22.66 -14.07
C ASN A 100 -28.31 -23.26 -12.66
N ILE A 101 -28.01 -22.46 -11.62
CA ILE A 101 -27.96 -22.95 -10.23
C ILE A 101 -29.13 -22.36 -9.45
N ASN A 102 -30.14 -23.18 -9.18
CA ASN A 102 -31.20 -22.80 -8.27
C ASN A 102 -30.65 -22.83 -6.84
N LYS A 103 -30.98 -21.82 -6.04
CA LYS A 103 -30.56 -21.76 -4.62
C LYS A 103 -31.03 -22.98 -3.81
N GLU A 104 -32.15 -23.57 -4.20
CA GLU A 104 -32.70 -24.77 -3.59
C GLU A 104 -31.76 -25.98 -3.75
N ASP A 105 -31.10 -26.10 -4.91
CA ASP A 105 -30.22 -27.22 -5.24
C ASP A 105 -28.90 -27.20 -4.46
N ILE A 106 -28.57 -26.11 -3.78
CA ILE A 106 -27.37 -25.96 -2.92
C ILE A 106 -27.74 -25.64 -1.46
N SER A 107 -29.03 -25.65 -1.13
CA SER A 107 -29.53 -25.20 0.19
C SER A 107 -29.28 -26.18 1.33
N TYR A 108 -28.84 -27.40 1.03
CA TYR A 108 -28.55 -28.45 2.00
C TYR A 108 -27.17 -28.34 2.63
N HIS A 109 -26.27 -27.55 2.03
CA HIS A 109 -24.99 -27.23 2.64
C HIS A 109 -25.19 -26.36 3.88
N ASP A 110 -24.30 -26.51 4.85
CA ASP A 110 -24.21 -25.55 5.95
C ASP A 110 -24.04 -24.12 5.40
N ILE A 111 -24.76 -23.17 6.00
CA ILE A 111 -24.82 -21.81 5.47
C ILE A 111 -23.48 -21.10 5.55
N ASP A 112 -22.69 -21.40 6.59
CA ASP A 112 -21.39 -20.78 6.75
C ASP A 112 -20.39 -21.36 5.75
N ILE A 113 -20.37 -22.69 5.58
CA ILE A 113 -19.53 -23.35 4.56
C ILE A 113 -19.91 -22.84 3.17
N LEU A 114 -21.20 -22.73 2.83
CA LEU A 114 -21.60 -22.19 1.54
C LEU A 114 -21.19 -20.72 1.34
N ASN A 115 -21.13 -19.93 2.42
CA ASN A 115 -20.69 -18.54 2.37
C ASN A 115 -19.17 -18.41 2.28
N ASP A 116 -18.40 -19.35 2.85
CA ASP A 116 -16.95 -19.40 2.75
C ASP A 116 -16.47 -19.72 1.32
N GLY A 117 -17.37 -20.25 0.47
CA GLY A 117 -17.22 -20.38 -0.99
C GLY A 117 -17.53 -19.10 -1.80
N LYS A 118 -17.86 -17.95 -1.18
CA LYS A 118 -18.19 -16.69 -1.85
C LYS A 118 -17.17 -15.57 -1.59
N ILE A 119 -17.02 -14.67 -2.56
CA ILE A 119 -16.34 -13.37 -2.36
C ILE A 119 -17.37 -12.28 -2.04
N ASP A 120 -17.04 -11.41 -1.09
CA ASP A 120 -17.86 -10.30 -0.61
C ASP A 120 -19.26 -10.71 -0.09
N SER A 121 -19.35 -11.91 0.51
CA SER A 121 -20.51 -12.48 1.23
C SER A 121 -21.85 -12.61 0.46
N ILE A 122 -22.03 -11.92 -0.66
CA ILE A 122 -23.35 -11.78 -1.32
C ILE A 122 -23.27 -11.89 -2.86
N LYS A 123 -22.16 -11.50 -3.52
CA LYS A 123 -22.18 -11.31 -4.97
C LYS A 123 -21.76 -12.52 -5.79
N ASN A 124 -20.58 -13.07 -5.55
CA ASN A 124 -19.97 -14.02 -6.48
C ASN A 124 -19.62 -15.33 -5.77
N LEU A 125 -20.10 -16.45 -6.30
CA LEU A 125 -19.85 -17.80 -5.78
C LEU A 125 -18.82 -18.44 -6.69
N TYR A 126 -17.61 -18.72 -6.20
CA TYR A 126 -16.55 -19.34 -7.02
C TYR A 126 -16.24 -20.78 -6.64
N GLY A 127 -16.75 -21.26 -5.49
CA GLY A 127 -16.55 -22.62 -5.02
C GLY A 127 -17.84 -23.24 -4.51
N LEU A 128 -18.17 -24.45 -4.97
CA LEU A 128 -19.25 -25.26 -4.40
C LEU A 128 -18.70 -26.18 -3.30
N PRO A 129 -19.30 -26.24 -2.10
CA PRO A 129 -18.78 -27.11 -1.04
C PRO A 129 -18.72 -28.58 -1.48
N TYR A 130 -17.55 -29.19 -1.28
CA TYR A 130 -17.25 -30.55 -1.74
C TYR A 130 -17.16 -31.53 -0.57
N GLU A 131 -16.32 -31.23 0.41
CA GLU A 131 -16.14 -32.04 1.62
C GLU A 131 -15.64 -31.18 2.78
N LEU A 132 -15.88 -31.70 3.98
CA LEU A 132 -15.42 -31.17 5.24
C LEU A 132 -14.34 -32.10 5.80
N ASP A 133 -13.38 -31.54 6.54
CA ASP A 133 -12.48 -32.32 7.39
C ASP A 133 -12.09 -31.51 8.62
N PHE A 134 -11.72 -32.18 9.71
CA PHE A 134 -11.35 -31.55 10.98
C PHE A 134 -10.55 -32.51 11.86
N ASP A 135 -9.89 -31.99 12.89
CA ASP A 135 -9.04 -32.77 13.77
C ASP A 135 -9.83 -33.50 14.86
N LEU A 136 -9.51 -34.79 15.05
CA LEU A 136 -10.07 -35.72 16.02
C LEU A 136 -8.96 -36.41 16.83
N LEU A 137 -9.35 -36.91 18.00
CA LEU A 137 -8.50 -37.76 18.83
C LEU A 137 -8.93 -39.22 18.69
N TYR A 138 -8.01 -40.07 18.26
CA TYR A 138 -8.18 -41.52 18.15
C TYR A 138 -7.50 -42.20 19.33
N TYR A 139 -8.12 -43.24 19.87
CA TYR A 139 -7.55 -44.04 20.94
C TYR A 139 -8.04 -45.49 20.86
N HIS A 140 -7.21 -46.41 21.33
CA HIS A 140 -7.59 -47.82 21.49
C HIS A 140 -8.62 -47.97 22.60
N THR A 141 -9.55 -48.91 22.48
CA THR A 141 -10.58 -49.17 23.50
C THR A 141 -10.03 -49.56 24.87
N SER A 142 -8.77 -49.99 24.96
CA SER A 142 -8.04 -50.19 26.21
C SER A 142 -7.66 -48.89 26.92
N ASN A 143 -7.59 -47.77 26.20
CA ASN A 143 -7.02 -46.49 26.66
C ASN A 143 -8.07 -45.40 26.88
N VAL A 144 -9.31 -45.76 27.24
CA VAL A 144 -10.44 -44.80 27.42
C VAL A 144 -10.10 -43.67 28.40
N GLU A 145 -9.32 -43.95 29.44
CA GLU A 145 -8.91 -42.95 30.45
C GLU A 145 -8.04 -41.82 29.86
N SER A 146 -7.41 -42.06 28.70
CA SER A 146 -6.51 -41.08 28.07
C SER A 146 -7.25 -40.02 27.25
N LYS A 147 -8.54 -40.22 26.93
CA LYS A 147 -9.29 -39.37 25.97
C LYS A 147 -9.40 -37.90 26.39
N ASP A 148 -9.35 -37.63 27.69
CA ASP A 148 -9.54 -36.28 28.25
C ASP A 148 -8.21 -35.61 28.63
N LEU A 149 -7.06 -36.25 28.38
CA LEU A 149 -5.75 -35.75 28.82
C LEU A 149 -5.38 -34.39 28.21
N LEU A 150 -5.80 -34.12 26.97
CA LEU A 150 -5.54 -32.86 26.29
C LEU A 150 -6.32 -31.67 26.90
N SER A 151 -7.36 -31.94 27.70
CA SER A 151 -8.19 -30.89 28.34
C SER A 151 -7.53 -30.21 29.54
N LEU A 152 -6.38 -30.71 30.00
CA LEU A 152 -5.66 -30.14 31.15
C LEU A 152 -5.19 -28.71 30.87
N LYS A 153 -5.57 -27.77 31.74
CA LYS A 153 -5.09 -26.39 31.61
C LYS A 153 -3.65 -26.28 32.07
N VAL A 154 -2.84 -25.53 31.31
CA VAL A 154 -1.40 -25.37 31.63
C VAL A 154 -1.19 -24.63 32.96
N THR A 155 -2.16 -23.81 33.37
CA THR A 155 -2.15 -23.08 34.62
C THR A 155 -2.45 -23.94 35.85
N ASP A 156 -3.03 -25.13 35.66
CA ASP A 156 -3.48 -25.97 36.77
C ASP A 156 -2.29 -26.64 37.45
N SER A 157 -2.38 -26.82 38.78
CA SER A 157 -1.33 -27.49 39.57
C SER A 157 -1.08 -28.94 39.12
N SER A 158 -2.10 -29.59 38.56
CA SER A 158 -2.02 -30.92 37.94
C SER A 158 -1.12 -30.97 36.71
N PHE A 159 -0.91 -29.84 36.03
CA PHE A 159 0.04 -29.73 34.92
C PHE A 159 1.48 -29.71 35.43
N LYS A 160 1.72 -29.10 36.61
CA LYS A 160 3.06 -28.94 37.19
C LYS A 160 3.58 -30.18 37.93
N ASN A 161 2.68 -30.97 38.53
CA ASN A 161 3.06 -32.07 39.45
C ASN A 161 3.23 -33.44 38.79
N ASN A 162 2.82 -33.60 37.53
CA ASN A 162 2.86 -34.88 36.84
C ASN A 162 4.12 -34.99 35.98
N ASN A 163 5.16 -35.65 36.51
CA ASN A 163 6.30 -36.16 35.74
C ASN A 163 5.81 -37.33 34.85
N ILE A 164 5.04 -37.03 33.80
CA ILE A 164 4.68 -38.04 32.81
C ILE A 164 5.80 -38.07 31.79
N SER A 165 6.61 -39.13 31.85
CA SER A 165 7.70 -39.43 30.91
C SER A 165 7.26 -40.34 29.76
N GLU A 166 5.97 -40.70 29.68
CA GLU A 166 5.45 -41.54 28.59
C GLU A 166 5.00 -40.65 27.43
N GLU A 167 5.42 -40.99 26.22
CA GLU A 167 4.90 -40.39 24.98
C GLU A 167 3.46 -40.89 24.80
N ILE A 168 2.47 -40.02 25.04
CA ILE A 168 1.05 -40.40 25.01
C ILE A 168 0.43 -40.08 23.64
N LEU A 169 0.81 -38.95 23.05
CA LEU A 169 0.24 -38.42 21.83
C LEU A 169 1.18 -38.63 20.64
N SER A 170 0.64 -39.25 19.61
CA SER A 170 1.24 -39.30 18.29
C SER A 170 0.60 -38.26 17.37
N ALA A 171 1.42 -37.40 16.76
CA ALA A 171 0.99 -36.35 15.83
C ALA A 171 2.10 -36.04 14.81
N GLY A 172 1.71 -35.81 13.55
CA GLY A 172 2.64 -35.55 12.45
C GLY A 172 3.07 -34.10 12.34
N PHE A 173 3.80 -33.56 13.32
CA PHE A 173 4.18 -32.13 13.36
C PHE A 173 5.29 -31.73 12.38
N ASN A 174 5.80 -32.66 11.56
CA ASN A 174 6.59 -32.30 10.38
C ASN A 174 5.77 -31.44 9.41
N ASP A 175 4.48 -31.75 9.26
CA ASP A 175 3.55 -30.90 8.53
C ASP A 175 3.31 -29.60 9.30
N LYS A 176 3.70 -28.50 8.66
CA LYS A 176 3.62 -27.15 9.23
C LYS A 176 2.18 -26.67 9.40
N ASP A 177 1.24 -27.13 8.56
CA ASP A 177 -0.18 -26.86 8.76
C ASP A 177 -0.70 -27.54 10.02
N GLU A 178 -0.30 -28.79 10.28
CA GLU A 178 -0.75 -29.53 11.46
C GLU A 178 -0.22 -28.92 12.76
N LEU A 179 1.05 -28.51 12.80
CA LEU A 179 1.60 -27.79 13.94
C LEU A 179 0.87 -26.46 14.19
N PHE A 180 0.57 -25.72 13.12
CA PHE A 180 -0.10 -24.43 13.21
C PHE A 180 -1.56 -24.55 13.64
N ASN A 181 -2.26 -25.59 13.18
CA ASN A 181 -3.60 -25.92 13.63
C ASN A 181 -3.61 -26.31 15.10
N PHE A 182 -2.66 -27.15 15.53
CA PHE A 182 -2.52 -27.54 16.92
C PHE A 182 -2.23 -26.35 17.84
N PHE A 183 -1.42 -25.39 17.38
CA PHE A 183 -1.19 -24.13 18.10
C PHE A 183 -2.46 -23.27 18.18
N SER A 184 -3.21 -23.18 17.09
CA SER A 184 -4.48 -22.43 17.06
C SER A 184 -5.52 -23.02 18.02
N GLU A 185 -5.62 -24.35 18.04
CA GLU A 185 -6.42 -25.10 19.01
C GLU A 185 -5.94 -24.81 20.43
N PHE A 186 -4.63 -24.95 20.70
CA PHE A 186 -3.96 -24.62 21.97
C PHE A 186 -4.42 -23.29 22.54
N ILE A 187 -4.30 -22.24 21.74
CA ILE A 187 -4.67 -20.90 22.19
C ILE A 187 -6.17 -20.85 22.50
N ARG A 188 -7.02 -21.41 21.64
CA ARG A 188 -8.47 -21.34 21.80
C ARG A 188 -8.96 -22.09 23.04
N TYR A 189 -8.46 -23.29 23.35
CA TYR A 189 -8.93 -23.99 24.55
C TYR A 189 -8.27 -23.50 25.85
N GLN A 190 -7.02 -23.02 25.82
CA GLN A 190 -6.35 -22.52 27.04
C GLN A 190 -6.77 -21.08 27.40
N TYR A 191 -6.92 -20.22 26.40
CA TYR A 191 -7.12 -18.77 26.60
C TYR A 191 -8.45 -18.24 26.07
N ASN A 192 -9.19 -19.02 25.28
CA ASN A 192 -10.39 -18.57 24.56
C ASN A 192 -10.16 -17.31 23.69
N LYS A 193 -8.93 -17.18 23.16
CA LYS A 193 -8.45 -16.08 22.32
C LYS A 193 -7.91 -16.59 20.98
N PRO A 194 -7.71 -15.72 19.98
CA PRO A 194 -8.26 -14.36 19.90
C PRO A 194 -9.79 -14.38 19.75
N ILE A 195 -10.42 -13.25 20.08
CA ILE A 195 -11.86 -13.03 19.95
C ILE A 195 -12.08 -12.21 18.68
N LYS A 196 -12.96 -12.70 17.80
CA LYS A 196 -13.30 -12.01 16.55
C LYS A 196 -13.78 -10.58 16.84
N ASN A 197 -13.25 -9.61 16.10
CA ASN A 197 -13.52 -8.17 16.23
C ASN A 197 -12.99 -7.48 17.50
N ASP A 198 -12.17 -8.14 18.32
CA ASP A 198 -11.45 -7.48 19.42
C ASP A 198 -9.94 -7.44 19.14
N PRO A 199 -9.40 -6.31 18.64
CA PRO A 199 -7.97 -6.19 18.35
C PRO A 199 -7.06 -6.39 19.57
N LYS A 200 -7.53 -6.08 20.78
CA LYS A 200 -6.73 -6.26 22.01
C LYS A 200 -6.54 -7.73 22.35
N SER A 201 -7.49 -8.57 21.95
CA SER A 201 -7.41 -10.01 22.16
C SER A 201 -6.23 -10.68 21.44
N TYR A 202 -5.55 -9.97 20.52
CA TYR A 202 -4.37 -10.44 19.78
C TYR A 202 -3.04 -10.04 20.42
N GLU A 203 -3.02 -9.07 21.34
CA GLU A 203 -1.78 -8.49 21.87
C GLU A 203 -0.92 -9.52 22.59
N PHE A 204 -1.53 -10.55 23.20
CA PHE A 204 -0.82 -11.64 23.89
C PHE A 204 0.06 -12.51 22.96
N LEU A 205 -0.11 -12.42 21.64
CA LEU A 205 0.74 -13.10 20.65
C LEU A 205 2.05 -12.34 20.41
N CYS A 206 2.10 -11.05 20.73
CA CYS A 206 3.20 -10.16 20.34
C CYS A 206 3.84 -9.41 21.52
N ASN A 207 3.12 -9.23 22.63
CA ASN A 207 3.57 -8.51 23.81
C ASN A 207 4.58 -9.34 24.64
N ASN A 208 4.92 -8.87 25.83
CA ASN A 208 5.83 -9.60 26.73
C ASN A 208 5.23 -10.91 27.28
N GLU A 209 3.89 -11.04 27.31
CA GLU A 209 3.19 -12.28 27.69
C GLU A 209 3.35 -13.37 26.62
N ALA A 210 3.65 -12.99 25.37
CA ALA A 210 3.89 -13.94 24.28
C ALA A 210 5.03 -14.92 24.58
N VAL A 211 6.06 -14.46 25.31
CA VAL A 211 7.18 -15.32 25.71
C VAL A 211 6.69 -16.47 26.57
N GLU A 212 5.85 -16.18 27.57
CA GLU A 212 5.24 -17.19 28.43
C GLU A 212 4.30 -18.11 27.64
N LEU A 213 3.53 -17.55 26.70
CA LEU A 213 2.64 -18.34 25.84
C LEU A 213 3.40 -19.42 25.06
N TYR A 214 4.49 -19.05 24.36
CA TYR A 214 5.24 -20.01 23.56
C TYR A 214 5.98 -21.03 24.44
N ASP A 215 6.47 -20.62 25.61
CA ASP A 215 7.05 -21.54 26.58
C ASP A 215 6.01 -22.53 27.12
N PHE A 216 4.78 -22.07 27.38
CA PHE A 216 3.68 -22.93 27.80
C PHE A 216 3.26 -23.89 26.69
N PHE A 217 3.20 -23.42 25.45
CA PHE A 217 2.91 -24.29 24.31
C PHE A 217 3.99 -25.36 24.12
N ARG A 218 5.28 -24.99 24.23
CA ARG A 218 6.40 -25.94 24.18
C ARG A 218 6.30 -27.01 25.27
N LYS A 219 6.02 -26.60 26.51
CA LYS A 219 5.81 -27.55 27.64
C LYS A 219 4.60 -28.44 27.40
N TYR A 220 3.54 -27.90 26.82
CA TYR A 220 2.35 -28.66 26.45
C TYR A 220 2.68 -29.73 25.41
N VAL A 221 3.37 -29.38 24.32
CA VAL A 221 3.83 -30.34 23.29
C VAL A 221 4.67 -31.45 23.92
N LEU A 222 5.76 -31.09 24.61
CA LEU A 222 6.69 -32.06 25.22
C LEU A 222 6.02 -32.98 26.24
N ARG A 223 5.03 -32.48 26.97
CA ARG A 223 4.31 -33.30 27.94
C ARG A 223 3.59 -34.47 27.28
N PHE A 224 3.08 -34.29 26.07
CA PHE A 224 2.29 -35.31 25.39
C PHE A 224 3.10 -36.12 24.37
N THR A 225 4.11 -35.53 23.72
CA THR A 225 4.88 -36.19 22.66
C THR A 225 6.25 -36.71 23.10
N GLY A 226 6.70 -36.39 24.31
CA GLY A 226 8.00 -36.82 24.84
C GLY A 226 9.00 -35.68 25.01
N THR A 227 10.23 -36.03 25.43
CA THR A 227 11.25 -35.04 25.82
C THR A 227 12.02 -34.43 24.65
N ASP A 228 12.00 -35.08 23.47
CA ASP A 228 12.73 -34.63 22.27
C ASP A 228 11.81 -33.81 21.36
N ILE A 229 12.00 -32.48 21.40
CA ILE A 229 11.22 -31.55 20.56
C ILE A 229 11.59 -31.66 19.08
N GLU A 230 12.86 -31.95 18.75
CA GLU A 230 13.31 -32.01 17.37
C GLU A 230 12.75 -33.25 16.69
N LYS A 231 12.82 -34.41 17.37
CA LYS A 231 12.15 -35.63 16.92
C LYS A 231 10.67 -35.38 16.73
N THR A 232 9.98 -34.82 17.74
CA THR A 232 8.55 -34.49 17.68
C THR A 232 8.18 -33.65 16.45
N LEU A 233 8.97 -32.61 16.15
CA LEU A 233 8.72 -31.70 15.03
C LEU A 233 9.15 -32.27 13.67
N SER A 234 9.86 -33.39 13.65
CA SER A 234 10.27 -34.12 12.44
C SER A 234 9.37 -35.32 12.13
N THR A 235 8.51 -35.74 13.08
CA THR A 235 7.59 -36.86 12.89
C THR A 235 6.58 -36.57 11.79
N THR A 236 6.53 -37.42 10.77
CA THR A 236 5.55 -37.36 9.67
C THR A 236 4.18 -37.86 10.10
N ILE A 237 3.13 -37.55 9.31
CA ILE A 237 1.78 -38.04 9.57
C ILE A 237 1.75 -39.57 9.44
N GLU A 238 2.48 -40.13 8.47
CA GLU A 238 2.60 -41.57 8.26
C GLU A 238 3.28 -42.26 9.45
N GLU A 239 4.41 -41.73 9.92
CA GLU A 239 5.07 -42.25 11.11
C GLU A 239 4.13 -42.20 12.31
N ALA A 240 3.50 -41.05 12.56
CA ALA A 240 2.57 -40.87 13.67
C ALA A 240 1.40 -41.87 13.63
N TYR A 241 0.85 -42.10 12.43
CA TYR A 241 -0.19 -43.09 12.20
C TYR A 241 0.32 -44.50 12.50
N THR A 242 1.51 -44.87 12.01
CA THR A 242 2.06 -46.21 12.22
C THR A 242 2.41 -46.50 13.68
N THR A 243 3.00 -45.56 14.41
CA THR A 243 3.33 -45.77 15.84
C THR A 243 2.06 -45.97 16.68
N PHE A 244 0.99 -45.24 16.36
CA PHE A 244 -0.32 -45.44 16.98
C PHE A 244 -0.92 -46.83 16.68
N LEU A 245 -0.82 -47.30 15.44
CA LEU A 245 -1.30 -48.65 15.08
C LEU A 245 -0.57 -49.77 15.82
N HIS A 246 0.70 -49.56 16.18
CA HIS A 246 1.51 -50.51 16.95
C HIS A 246 1.37 -50.35 18.47
N ASP A 247 0.43 -49.52 18.95
CA ASP A 247 0.18 -49.24 20.37
C ASP A 247 1.40 -48.65 21.10
N GLU A 248 2.30 -47.97 20.37
CA GLU A 248 3.44 -47.24 20.96
C GLU A 248 2.97 -45.94 21.63
N HIS A 249 1.93 -45.32 21.09
CA HIS A 249 1.29 -44.11 21.62
C HIS A 249 -0.19 -44.40 21.90
N LYS A 250 -0.67 -43.94 23.06
CA LYS A 250 -2.05 -44.18 23.53
C LYS A 250 -3.09 -43.40 22.73
N LEU A 251 -2.69 -42.23 22.21
CA LEU A 251 -3.54 -41.28 21.50
C LEU A 251 -2.92 -40.94 20.13
N PHE A 252 -3.78 -40.74 19.14
CA PHE A 252 -3.39 -40.21 17.83
C PHE A 252 -4.26 -39.01 17.47
N ARG A 253 -3.63 -37.88 17.11
CA ARG A 253 -4.33 -36.73 16.53
C ARG A 253 -4.34 -36.89 15.02
N GLY A 254 -5.52 -37.09 14.45
CA GLY A 254 -5.70 -37.29 13.01
C GLY A 254 -6.94 -36.59 12.48
N LYS A 255 -7.08 -36.58 11.15
CA LYS A 255 -8.25 -36.03 10.46
C LYS A 255 -9.46 -36.94 10.54
N ALA A 256 -10.66 -36.37 10.61
CA ALA A 256 -11.91 -37.12 10.61
C ALA A 256 -12.04 -38.08 9.43
N SER A 257 -11.50 -37.70 8.26
CA SER A 257 -11.41 -38.56 7.07
C SER A 257 -10.63 -39.87 7.29
N HIS A 258 -9.73 -39.93 8.28
CA HIS A 258 -9.00 -41.15 8.63
C HIS A 258 -9.86 -42.19 9.36
N TYR A 259 -11.00 -41.78 9.93
CA TYR A 259 -11.82 -42.64 10.79
C TYR A 259 -12.25 -43.93 10.12
N LYS A 260 -12.69 -43.85 8.85
CA LYS A 260 -13.11 -45.04 8.10
C LYS A 260 -12.00 -46.08 8.02
N LYS A 261 -10.80 -45.66 7.57
CA LYS A 261 -9.64 -46.56 7.42
C LYS A 261 -9.19 -47.16 8.75
N LEU A 262 -9.28 -46.38 9.84
CA LEU A 262 -8.95 -46.86 11.19
C LEU A 262 -9.98 -47.86 11.72
N LYS A 263 -11.28 -47.59 11.52
CA LYS A 263 -12.38 -48.44 11.99
C LYS A 263 -12.49 -49.76 11.22
N GLU A 264 -12.17 -49.76 9.93
CA GLU A 264 -12.18 -50.95 9.09
C GLU A 264 -10.95 -51.86 9.29
N ASN A 265 -9.95 -51.42 10.06
CA ASN A 265 -8.78 -52.24 10.34
C ASN A 265 -9.15 -53.39 11.31
N PRO A 266 -9.03 -54.66 10.90
CA PRO A 266 -9.47 -55.79 11.72
C PRO A 266 -8.58 -56.05 12.95
N ASN A 267 -7.37 -55.50 12.98
CA ASN A 267 -6.37 -55.83 13.99
C ASN A 267 -6.50 -55.00 15.28
N ILE A 268 -7.28 -53.91 15.26
CA ILE A 268 -7.34 -52.92 16.32
C ILE A 268 -8.77 -52.45 16.55
N SER A 269 -9.09 -52.10 17.79
CA SER A 269 -10.39 -51.55 18.17
C SER A 269 -10.21 -50.10 18.58
N ILE A 270 -10.62 -49.18 17.70
CA ILE A 270 -10.42 -47.74 17.85
C ILE A 270 -11.74 -47.04 18.14
N GLN A 271 -11.68 -46.06 19.03
CA GLN A 271 -12.72 -45.08 19.28
C GLN A 271 -12.23 -43.67 18.93
N ILE A 272 -13.19 -42.77 18.71
CA ILE A 272 -12.94 -41.35 18.47
C ILE A 272 -13.43 -40.50 19.62
N ASN A 273 -12.76 -39.38 19.85
CA ASN A 273 -13.21 -38.31 20.72
C ASN A 273 -13.02 -36.97 20.01
N SER A 274 -13.88 -35.99 20.34
CA SER A 274 -13.64 -34.61 19.95
C SER A 274 -12.43 -34.05 20.69
N LEU A 275 -11.82 -33.01 20.12
CA LEU A 275 -10.82 -32.22 20.83
C LEU A 275 -11.44 -31.45 22.02
N PRO A 276 -10.64 -31.00 23.00
CA PRO A 276 -11.14 -30.30 24.17
C PRO A 276 -12.09 -29.14 23.85
N ASN A 277 -13.18 -29.04 24.61
CA ASN A 277 -14.27 -28.07 24.41
C ASN A 277 -14.95 -28.14 23.03
N GLU A 278 -14.78 -29.25 22.30
CA GLU A 278 -15.34 -29.45 20.95
C GLU A 278 -14.81 -28.41 19.94
N ILE A 279 -13.65 -27.81 20.24
CA ILE A 279 -12.97 -26.81 19.41
C ILE A 279 -11.92 -27.52 18.54
N THR A 280 -12.00 -27.34 17.23
CA THR A 280 -11.06 -27.94 16.26
C THR A 280 -10.89 -27.03 15.05
N VAL A 281 -9.74 -27.11 14.39
CA VAL A 281 -9.59 -26.48 13.07
C VAL A 281 -10.43 -27.24 12.05
N MET A 282 -11.27 -26.49 11.35
CA MET A 282 -12.12 -27.01 10.29
C MET A 282 -11.53 -26.63 8.94
N THR A 283 -11.42 -27.62 8.06
CA THR A 283 -11.01 -27.45 6.66
C THR A 283 -12.15 -27.78 5.74
N GLU A 284 -12.35 -26.92 4.76
CA GLU A 284 -13.40 -27.07 3.78
C GLU A 284 -12.75 -27.17 2.39
N LYS A 285 -13.22 -28.08 1.57
CA LYS A 285 -12.80 -28.14 0.17
C LYS A 285 -13.94 -27.79 -0.75
N TYR A 286 -13.61 -27.13 -1.85
CA TYR A 286 -14.56 -26.58 -2.80
C TYR A 286 -14.27 -27.07 -4.20
N VAL A 287 -15.32 -27.39 -4.94
CA VAL A 287 -15.27 -27.58 -6.38
C VAL A 287 -15.20 -26.22 -7.05
N VAL A 288 -14.17 -26.01 -7.85
CA VAL A 288 -13.91 -24.76 -8.57
C VAL A 288 -13.71 -25.07 -10.04
N ILE A 289 -14.37 -24.31 -10.90
CA ILE A 289 -14.18 -24.42 -12.35
C ILE A 289 -13.08 -23.47 -12.78
N ASN A 290 -12.09 -24.00 -13.48
CA ASN A 290 -11.01 -23.21 -14.06
C ASN A 290 -11.54 -22.41 -15.24
N LYS A 291 -11.46 -21.08 -15.14
CA LYS A 291 -11.90 -20.15 -16.19
C LYS A 291 -11.10 -20.30 -17.49
N ASN A 292 -9.89 -20.82 -17.42
CA ASN A 292 -9.02 -21.06 -18.58
C ASN A 292 -9.28 -22.42 -19.26
N SER A 293 -10.23 -23.23 -18.76
CA SER A 293 -10.62 -24.48 -19.43
C SER A 293 -11.08 -24.22 -20.88
N LEU A 294 -10.75 -25.15 -21.77
CA LEU A 294 -11.21 -25.13 -23.17
C LEU A 294 -12.56 -25.85 -23.36
N LYS A 295 -13.13 -26.42 -22.29
CA LYS A 295 -14.40 -27.14 -22.33
C LYS A 295 -15.58 -26.17 -22.20
N SER A 296 -16.74 -26.65 -22.61
CA SER A 296 -18.02 -25.92 -22.46
C SER A 296 -18.30 -25.64 -20.98
N ILE A 297 -18.42 -24.37 -20.62
CA ILE A 297 -18.67 -23.94 -19.23
C ILE A 297 -19.99 -24.53 -18.72
N GLU A 298 -21.01 -24.64 -19.57
CA GLU A 298 -22.31 -25.23 -19.20
C GLU A 298 -22.17 -26.70 -18.76
N ASP A 299 -21.30 -27.45 -19.42
CA ASP A 299 -21.07 -28.86 -19.08
C ASP A 299 -20.21 -28.98 -17.81
N LEU A 300 -19.22 -28.11 -17.65
CA LEU A 300 -18.44 -28.03 -16.40
C LEU A 300 -19.31 -27.65 -15.20
N LEU A 301 -20.28 -26.75 -15.37
CA LEU A 301 -21.26 -26.39 -14.33
C LEU A 301 -22.11 -27.59 -13.92
N LYS A 302 -22.63 -28.37 -14.89
CA LYS A 302 -23.38 -29.59 -14.61
C LYS A 302 -22.53 -30.62 -13.86
N ILE A 303 -21.28 -30.83 -14.29
CA ILE A 303 -20.36 -31.77 -13.65
C ILE A 303 -20.05 -31.30 -12.22
N ALA A 304 -19.72 -30.02 -12.03
CA ALA A 304 -19.44 -29.47 -10.70
C ALA A 304 -20.61 -29.64 -9.74
N HIS A 305 -21.84 -29.38 -10.22
CA HIS A 305 -23.07 -29.58 -9.43
C HIS A 305 -23.28 -31.04 -9.02
N ILE A 306 -22.99 -31.98 -9.92
CA ILE A 306 -23.08 -33.42 -9.64
C ILE A 306 -22.00 -33.83 -8.63
N LEU A 307 -20.79 -33.30 -8.77
CA LEU A 307 -19.70 -33.56 -7.81
C LEU A 307 -20.03 -33.03 -6.41
N SER A 308 -20.73 -31.90 -6.30
CA SER A 308 -21.15 -31.36 -5.01
C SER A 308 -22.45 -31.96 -4.48
N SER A 309 -23.25 -32.68 -5.29
CA SER A 309 -24.62 -33.11 -4.94
C SER A 309 -24.71 -33.94 -3.63
N LYS A 310 -25.90 -33.97 -3.01
CA LYS A 310 -26.15 -34.77 -1.80
C LYS A 310 -25.78 -36.24 -1.99
N GLU A 311 -26.23 -36.83 -3.09
CA GLU A 311 -26.02 -38.24 -3.42
C GLU A 311 -24.53 -38.53 -3.57
N MET A 312 -23.79 -37.64 -4.23
CA MET A 312 -22.36 -37.81 -4.44
C MET A 312 -21.56 -37.61 -3.15
N GLN A 313 -21.97 -36.67 -2.28
CA GLN A 313 -21.37 -36.52 -0.95
C GLN A 313 -21.61 -37.73 -0.05
N ILE A 314 -22.83 -38.29 -0.05
CA ILE A 314 -23.12 -39.55 0.66
C ILE A 314 -22.28 -40.68 0.09
N TYR A 315 -22.21 -40.81 -1.24
CA TYR A 315 -21.41 -41.82 -1.91
C TYR A 315 -19.94 -41.76 -1.48
N ARG A 316 -19.33 -40.56 -1.49
CA ARG A 316 -17.95 -40.38 -1.01
C ARG A 316 -17.82 -40.67 0.49
N SER A 317 -18.80 -40.32 1.31
CA SER A 317 -18.75 -40.64 2.74
C SER A 317 -18.73 -42.14 3.00
N ILE A 318 -19.55 -42.91 2.27
CA ILE A 318 -19.65 -44.36 2.41
C ILE A 318 -18.39 -45.04 1.85
N HIS A 319 -17.90 -44.61 0.69
CA HIS A 319 -16.81 -45.32 0.00
C HIS A 319 -15.41 -44.80 0.32
N MET A 320 -15.26 -43.51 0.59
CA MET A 320 -13.98 -42.84 0.83
C MET A 320 -13.80 -42.38 2.28
N GLY A 321 -14.88 -42.31 3.07
CA GLY A 321 -14.83 -41.79 4.44
C GLY A 321 -14.80 -40.25 4.53
N SER A 322 -15.12 -39.55 3.44
CA SER A 322 -15.21 -38.08 3.43
C SER A 322 -16.36 -37.59 4.31
N ILE A 323 -16.20 -36.44 4.97
CA ILE A 323 -17.29 -35.85 5.75
C ILE A 323 -18.12 -34.92 4.84
N PRO A 324 -19.45 -35.08 4.76
CA PRO A 324 -20.28 -34.21 3.95
C PRO A 324 -20.44 -32.83 4.61
N THR A 325 -20.89 -31.85 3.84
CA THR A 325 -21.01 -30.43 4.21
C THR A 325 -22.43 -30.06 4.65
N PHE A 326 -23.19 -31.01 5.17
CA PHE A 326 -24.60 -30.84 5.52
C PHE A 326 -24.85 -30.00 6.77
N LYS A 327 -26.09 -29.53 6.95
CA LYS A 327 -26.54 -28.80 8.14
C LYS A 327 -26.75 -29.72 9.35
N PHE A 328 -25.67 -30.17 9.99
CA PHE A 328 -25.76 -31.11 11.13
C PHE A 328 -26.37 -30.50 12.41
N LYS A 329 -26.27 -29.19 12.61
CA LYS A 329 -26.82 -28.49 13.80
C LYS A 329 -28.34 -28.37 13.78
N GLU A 330 -28.91 -28.32 12.58
CA GLU A 330 -30.34 -28.33 12.34
C GLU A 330 -30.69 -29.76 11.92
N LEU A 331 -30.90 -30.65 12.90
CA LEU A 331 -31.41 -32.00 12.65
C LEU A 331 -32.77 -31.91 11.96
N SER A 332 -32.69 -31.79 10.64
CA SER A 332 -33.80 -31.66 9.72
C SER A 332 -34.31 -33.06 9.39
N SER A 333 -35.57 -33.14 8.93
CA SER A 333 -36.13 -34.36 8.36
C SER A 333 -35.49 -34.74 7.01
N ASP A 334 -34.28 -34.26 6.72
CA ASP A 334 -33.58 -34.54 5.46
C ASP A 334 -33.05 -35.98 5.48
N GLU A 335 -33.58 -36.80 4.59
CA GLU A 335 -33.25 -38.22 4.44
C GLU A 335 -31.74 -38.45 4.23
N ALA A 336 -31.06 -37.52 3.57
CA ALA A 336 -29.61 -37.55 3.36
C ALA A 336 -28.81 -37.47 4.66
N ILE A 337 -29.22 -36.59 5.58
CA ILE A 337 -28.54 -36.40 6.87
C ILE A 337 -28.83 -37.59 7.78
N LEU A 338 -30.08 -38.05 7.81
CA LEU A 338 -30.50 -39.20 8.60
C LEU A 338 -29.77 -40.49 8.17
N SER A 339 -29.67 -40.74 6.86
CA SER A 339 -28.95 -41.92 6.34
C SER A 339 -27.46 -41.87 6.69
N PHE A 340 -26.80 -40.71 6.58
CA PHE A 340 -25.42 -40.57 7.00
C PHE A 340 -25.24 -40.80 8.52
N CYS A 341 -26.07 -40.18 9.35
CA CYS A 341 -25.98 -40.29 10.81
C CYS A 341 -26.31 -41.69 11.32
N GLN A 342 -27.19 -42.44 10.66
CA GLN A 342 -27.46 -43.85 10.98
C GLN A 342 -26.23 -44.74 10.77
N LEU A 343 -25.43 -44.46 9.74
CA LEU A 343 -24.20 -45.21 9.46
C LEU A 343 -23.01 -44.75 10.33
N ASN A 344 -22.98 -43.46 10.71
CA ASN A 344 -21.86 -42.83 11.40
C ASN A 344 -22.32 -42.08 12.67
N LEU A 345 -22.94 -42.80 13.61
CA LEU A 345 -23.52 -42.23 14.83
C LEU A 345 -22.50 -41.36 15.61
N GLU A 346 -21.32 -41.91 15.94
CA GLU A 346 -20.27 -41.21 16.69
C GLU A 346 -19.82 -39.91 16.00
N MET A 347 -19.65 -39.94 14.67
CA MET A 347 -19.23 -38.77 13.90
C MET A 347 -20.33 -37.69 13.89
N CYS A 348 -21.59 -38.11 13.76
CA CYS A 348 -22.73 -37.20 13.76
C CYS A 348 -22.90 -36.51 15.12
N GLU A 349 -22.64 -37.21 16.24
CA GLU A 349 -22.63 -36.61 17.57
C GLU A 349 -21.56 -35.52 17.72
N ILE A 350 -20.36 -35.75 17.18
CA ILE A 350 -19.27 -34.76 17.19
C ILE A 350 -19.61 -33.56 16.30
N LEU A 351 -20.08 -33.79 15.08
CA LEU A 351 -20.45 -32.74 14.13
C LEU A 351 -21.54 -31.80 14.66
N ASN A 352 -22.51 -32.34 15.41
CA ASN A 352 -23.58 -31.55 16.00
C ASN A 352 -23.05 -30.54 17.05
N LYS A 353 -22.01 -30.92 17.79
CA LYS A 353 -21.46 -30.10 18.89
C LYS A 353 -20.23 -29.26 18.48
N LEU A 354 -19.73 -29.46 17.26
CA LEU A 354 -18.48 -28.86 16.80
C LEU A 354 -18.50 -27.32 16.86
N ASN A 355 -17.42 -26.77 17.43
CA ASN A 355 -17.12 -25.35 17.44
C ASN A 355 -15.90 -25.07 16.55
N PRO A 356 -16.11 -24.74 15.26
CA PRO A 356 -15.03 -24.71 14.29
C PRO A 356 -14.14 -23.47 14.44
N ILE A 357 -12.83 -23.68 14.34
CA ILE A 357 -11.85 -22.64 14.10
C ILE A 357 -11.64 -22.53 12.58
N ARG A 358 -11.99 -21.37 12.02
CA ARG A 358 -11.63 -21.02 10.63
C ARG A 358 -10.24 -20.40 10.64
N ILE A 359 -9.23 -21.20 10.32
CA ILE A 359 -7.80 -20.82 10.41
C ILE A 359 -7.48 -19.56 9.58
N ARG A 360 -8.16 -19.37 8.44
CA ARG A 360 -8.04 -18.17 7.59
C ARG A 360 -8.33 -16.86 8.33
N ASN A 361 -9.22 -16.91 9.32
CA ASN A 361 -9.77 -15.73 9.97
C ASN A 361 -9.24 -15.51 11.39
N ILE A 362 -8.59 -16.50 12.01
CA ILE A 362 -8.19 -16.42 13.42
C ILE A 362 -7.04 -15.44 13.66
N TYR A 363 -6.20 -15.18 12.65
CA TYR A 363 -5.03 -14.29 12.76
C TYR A 363 -5.24 -12.94 12.07
N ILE A 364 -6.48 -12.43 12.04
CA ILE A 364 -6.81 -11.12 11.47
C ILE A 364 -7.18 -10.15 12.61
N LYS A 365 -6.18 -9.40 13.10
CA LYS A 365 -6.36 -8.39 14.16
C LYS A 365 -7.17 -7.19 13.67
N ASN A 366 -6.87 -6.70 12.47
CA ASN A 366 -7.54 -5.57 11.83
C ASN A 366 -7.43 -5.68 10.29
N CYS A 367 -7.98 -4.71 9.56
CA CYS A 367 -7.93 -4.71 8.09
C CYS A 367 -6.50 -4.63 7.52
N TYR A 368 -5.49 -4.32 8.31
CA TYR A 368 -4.12 -4.20 7.84
C TYR A 368 -3.21 -5.36 8.22
N SER A 369 -3.74 -6.35 8.95
CA SER A 369 -3.04 -7.60 9.19
C SER A 369 -2.67 -8.27 7.87
N ALA A 370 -1.63 -9.09 7.92
CA ALA A 370 -1.17 -9.88 6.79
C ALA A 370 -2.29 -10.75 6.21
N SER A 371 -2.21 -11.01 4.92
CA SER A 371 -3.09 -12.00 4.29
C SER A 371 -2.86 -13.39 4.88
N TYR A 372 -3.82 -14.30 4.70
CA TYR A 372 -3.62 -15.67 5.16
C TYR A 372 -2.45 -16.35 4.43
N LEU A 373 -2.25 -16.09 3.13
CA LEU A 373 -1.12 -16.63 2.37
C LEU A 373 0.22 -16.25 3.00
N GLU A 374 0.36 -14.99 3.40
CA GLU A 374 1.57 -14.48 4.05
C GLU A 374 1.73 -15.08 5.46
N THR A 375 0.65 -15.11 6.25
CA THR A 375 0.65 -15.73 7.59
C THR A 375 1.06 -17.20 7.52
N ARG A 376 0.50 -17.96 6.58
CA ARG A 376 0.79 -19.39 6.38
C ARG A 376 2.21 -19.62 5.89
N LEU A 377 2.75 -18.72 5.06
CA LEU A 377 4.12 -18.84 4.53
C LEU A 377 5.19 -18.73 5.64
N ILE A 378 4.92 -17.96 6.70
CA ILE A 378 5.94 -17.56 7.68
C ILE A 378 5.67 -18.14 9.08
N ALA A 379 4.46 -17.96 9.61
CA ALA A 379 4.18 -18.21 11.03
C ALA A 379 4.48 -19.67 11.47
N PRO A 380 4.12 -20.72 10.71
CA PRO A 380 4.39 -22.09 11.11
C PRO A 380 5.89 -22.43 11.25
N LEU A 381 6.72 -21.87 10.37
CA LEU A 381 8.17 -22.10 10.41
C LEU A 381 8.82 -21.35 11.57
N GLU A 382 8.42 -20.11 11.81
CA GLU A 382 8.91 -19.33 12.97
C GLU A 382 8.42 -19.90 14.30
N LEU A 383 7.23 -20.50 14.33
CA LEU A 383 6.75 -21.28 15.46
C LEU A 383 7.63 -22.52 15.70
N THR A 384 7.93 -23.29 14.66
CA THR A 384 8.84 -24.46 14.74
C THR A 384 10.18 -24.05 15.36
N LYS A 385 10.81 -22.98 14.85
CA LYS A 385 12.09 -22.48 15.38
C LYS A 385 12.01 -22.03 16.83
N THR A 386 10.90 -21.40 17.23
CA THR A 386 10.68 -20.96 18.61
C THR A 386 10.53 -22.14 19.57
N LEU A 387 9.91 -23.23 19.13
CA LEU A 387 9.81 -24.46 19.92
C LEU A 387 11.17 -25.15 20.11
N ILE A 388 12.06 -25.08 19.11
CA ILE A 388 13.43 -25.60 19.18
C ILE A 388 14.29 -24.70 20.08
N ASP A 389 14.29 -23.39 19.81
CA ASP A 389 15.09 -22.37 20.52
C ASP A 389 14.17 -21.27 21.10
N PRO A 390 13.61 -21.47 22.32
CA PRO A 390 12.68 -20.53 22.94
C PRO A 390 13.33 -19.18 23.27
N THR A 391 14.67 -19.10 23.34
CA THR A 391 15.39 -17.88 23.73
C THR A 391 15.30 -16.77 22.68
N LYS A 392 15.16 -17.14 21.40
CA LYS A 392 15.19 -16.20 20.27
C LYS A 392 13.82 -15.62 19.88
N GLN A 393 12.72 -16.16 20.42
CA GLN A 393 11.37 -15.61 20.28
C GLN A 393 10.92 -15.33 18.83
N TYR A 394 11.33 -16.17 17.88
CA TYR A 394 11.05 -15.95 16.45
C TYR A 394 9.54 -15.76 16.15
N ALA A 395 8.68 -16.56 16.77
CA ALA A 395 7.24 -16.50 16.60
C ALA A 395 6.66 -15.16 17.08
N LYS A 396 7.14 -14.63 18.22
CA LYS A 396 6.72 -13.32 18.73
C LYS A 396 7.00 -12.23 17.69
N ILE A 397 8.21 -12.23 17.12
CA ILE A 397 8.62 -11.24 16.10
C ILE A 397 7.78 -11.42 14.82
N ALA A 398 7.50 -12.66 14.42
CA ALA A 398 6.66 -12.97 13.26
C ALA A 398 5.22 -12.49 13.44
N PHE A 399 4.57 -12.84 14.56
CA PHE A 399 3.21 -12.39 14.84
C PHE A 399 3.12 -10.87 15.04
N MET A 400 4.15 -10.24 15.61
CA MET A 400 4.23 -8.77 15.68
C MET A 400 4.18 -8.14 14.29
N ASN A 401 4.92 -8.69 13.33
CA ASN A 401 4.91 -8.22 11.95
C ASN A 401 3.60 -8.53 11.20
N LEU A 402 3.08 -9.75 11.37
CA LEU A 402 1.88 -10.22 10.66
C LEU A 402 0.60 -9.51 11.15
N LEU A 403 0.49 -9.21 12.44
CA LEU A 403 -0.73 -8.66 13.02
C LEU A 403 -0.76 -7.13 13.00
N ASP A 404 0.39 -6.47 13.05
CA ASP A 404 0.50 -5.02 13.15
C ASP A 404 1.40 -4.40 12.09
N ILE A 405 0.89 -3.33 11.45
CA ILE A 405 1.70 -2.48 10.55
C ILE A 405 2.75 -1.70 11.34
N SER A 406 2.41 -1.26 12.55
CA SER A 406 3.08 -0.12 13.19
C SER A 406 2.92 -0.16 14.71
N SER A 407 3.06 -1.34 15.33
CA SER A 407 2.96 -1.46 16.79
C SER A 407 4.28 -1.75 17.49
N SER A 408 5.44 -1.47 16.85
CA SER A 408 6.47 -0.86 17.67
C SER A 408 5.91 0.49 18.08
N SER A 409 5.15 0.52 19.17
CA SER A 409 5.09 1.70 20.01
C SER A 409 6.48 2.32 19.97
N PHE A 410 6.54 3.63 19.72
CA PHE A 410 7.76 4.44 19.71
C PHE A 410 8.64 4.30 20.99
N THR A 411 8.30 3.39 21.89
CA THR A 411 8.78 3.22 23.24
C THR A 411 9.96 2.28 23.36
N ASP A 412 10.07 1.22 22.55
CA ASP A 412 11.10 0.20 22.78
C ASP A 412 11.97 -0.01 21.53
N GLU A 413 13.15 0.60 21.56
CA GLU A 413 14.31 0.31 20.69
C GLU A 413 14.23 0.74 19.21
N MET A 414 13.73 1.94 18.89
CA MET A 414 14.21 2.57 17.66
C MET A 414 15.70 2.86 17.82
N LYS A 415 16.55 1.95 17.32
CA LYS A 415 17.95 2.26 17.07
C LYS A 415 17.95 3.46 16.14
N ILE A 416 18.34 4.62 16.68
CA ILE A 416 18.42 5.86 15.92
C ILE A 416 19.46 5.63 14.83
N THR A 417 19.00 5.30 13.62
CA THR A 417 19.88 5.18 12.46
C THR A 417 20.26 6.57 11.97
N VAL A 418 21.42 6.67 11.31
CA VAL A 418 21.90 7.94 10.74
C VAL A 418 20.89 8.48 9.73
N ASP A 419 20.27 7.61 8.94
CA ASP A 419 19.26 8.00 7.94
C ASP A 419 18.02 8.63 8.59
N LEU A 420 17.55 8.07 9.72
CA LEU A 420 16.44 8.65 10.48
C LEU A 420 16.81 10.06 10.98
N ILE A 421 18.02 10.25 11.51
CA ILE A 421 18.48 11.58 11.95
C ILE A 421 18.48 12.56 10.79
N ILE A 422 19.04 12.18 9.65
CA ILE A 422 19.10 13.05 8.47
C ILE A 422 17.67 13.38 7.98
N PHE A 423 16.77 12.40 7.97
CA PHE A 423 15.37 12.60 7.61
C PHE A 423 14.66 13.56 8.57
N MET A 424 14.89 13.44 9.88
CA MET A 424 14.34 14.36 10.89
C MET A 424 14.89 15.79 10.73
N ILE A 425 16.18 15.94 10.42
CA ILE A 425 16.78 17.25 10.10
C ILE A 425 16.12 17.85 8.84
N LEU A 426 15.94 17.04 7.80
CA LEU A 426 15.26 17.45 6.57
C LEU A 426 13.81 17.91 6.85
N TYR A 427 13.08 17.19 7.72
CA TYR A 427 11.73 17.54 8.13
C TYR A 427 11.69 18.91 8.82
N VAL A 428 12.55 19.13 9.83
CA VAL A 428 12.64 20.41 10.54
C VAL A 428 13.03 21.54 9.58
N LEU A 429 14.00 21.30 8.69
CA LEU A 429 14.43 22.28 7.70
C LEU A 429 13.28 22.66 6.75
N THR A 430 12.49 21.69 6.30
CA THR A 430 11.33 21.96 5.43
C THR A 430 10.30 22.84 6.13
N ILE A 431 10.00 22.60 7.41
CA ILE A 431 9.10 23.44 8.20
C ILE A 431 9.63 24.87 8.31
N VAL A 432 10.92 25.03 8.64
CA VAL A 432 11.56 26.36 8.76
C VAL A 432 11.49 27.12 7.43
N ILE A 433 11.77 26.43 6.31
CA ILE A 433 11.67 27.02 4.97
C ILE A 433 10.21 27.40 4.66
N ALA A 434 9.24 26.54 4.96
CA ALA A 434 7.82 26.84 4.73
C ALA A 434 7.36 28.10 5.49
N ILE A 435 7.77 28.24 6.77
CA ILE A 435 7.50 29.44 7.59
C ILE A 435 8.16 30.68 6.97
N PHE A 436 9.42 30.55 6.52
CA PHE A 436 10.12 31.65 5.84
C PHE A 436 9.40 32.10 4.57
N LEU A 437 8.92 31.16 3.73
CA LEU A 437 8.16 31.46 2.53
C LEU A 437 6.81 32.12 2.84
N LEU A 438 6.14 31.71 3.91
CA LEU A 438 4.92 32.37 4.39
C LEU A 438 5.20 33.82 4.82
N GLY A 439 6.34 34.07 5.48
CA GLY A 439 6.82 35.43 5.77
C GLY A 439 7.07 36.26 4.50
N LEU A 440 7.57 35.66 3.43
CA LEU A 440 7.71 36.33 2.13
C LEU A 440 6.34 36.68 1.52
N MET A 441 5.35 35.79 1.57
CA MET A 441 3.98 36.09 1.09
C MET A 441 3.38 37.31 1.80
N ILE A 442 3.58 37.41 3.12
CA ILE A 442 3.15 38.56 3.91
C ILE A 442 3.84 39.85 3.43
N LYS A 443 5.16 39.81 3.19
CA LYS A 443 5.91 40.98 2.67
C LYS A 443 5.49 41.38 1.26
N VAL A 444 5.17 40.43 0.38
CA VAL A 444 4.64 40.71 -0.97
C VAL A 444 3.27 41.38 -0.85
N TYR A 445 2.42 40.92 0.06
CA TYR A 445 1.11 41.51 0.32
C TYR A 445 1.21 42.95 0.81
N PHE A 446 2.08 43.24 1.78
CA PHE A 446 2.27 44.60 2.29
C PHE A 446 2.80 45.56 1.21
N ASN A 447 3.70 45.08 0.36
CA ASN A 447 4.31 45.89 -0.69
C ASN A 447 3.55 45.86 -2.04
N ARG A 448 2.32 45.32 -2.07
CA ARG A 448 1.52 45.14 -3.30
C ARG A 448 1.29 46.40 -4.13
N LYS A 449 1.32 47.59 -3.49
CA LYS A 449 1.12 48.88 -4.16
C LYS A 449 2.39 49.38 -4.88
N HIS A 450 3.56 48.79 -4.61
CA HIS A 450 4.82 49.21 -5.20
C HIS A 450 4.89 48.85 -6.70
N PRO A 451 5.31 49.76 -7.61
CA PRO A 451 5.33 49.51 -9.06
C PRO A 451 6.00 48.20 -9.49
N TYR A 452 7.20 47.88 -8.97
CA TYR A 452 7.93 46.63 -9.27
C TYR A 452 7.19 45.34 -8.87
N ILE A 453 6.35 45.37 -7.84
CA ILE A 453 5.55 44.20 -7.42
C ILE A 453 4.20 44.18 -8.15
N LYS A 454 3.56 45.35 -8.34
CA LYS A 454 2.32 45.49 -9.10
C LYS A 454 2.46 44.93 -10.53
N ALA A 455 3.65 45.05 -11.12
CA ALA A 455 3.96 44.50 -12.45
C ALA A 455 3.87 42.97 -12.55
N MET A 456 4.15 42.24 -11.47
CA MET A 456 4.11 40.78 -11.45
C MET A 456 2.79 40.19 -10.94
N SER A 457 1.78 41.03 -10.67
CA SER A 457 0.55 40.63 -9.98
C SER A 457 0.83 40.00 -8.60
N PRO A 458 0.79 40.79 -7.51
CA PRO A 458 1.09 40.32 -6.16
C PRO A 458 0.25 39.11 -5.73
N GLN A 459 -1.00 39.01 -6.20
CA GLN A 459 -1.91 37.90 -5.86
C GLN A 459 -1.49 36.60 -6.53
N LEU A 460 -1.16 36.63 -7.83
CA LEU A 460 -0.68 35.45 -8.56
C LEU A 460 0.67 34.98 -8.03
N THR A 461 1.56 35.93 -7.70
CA THR A 461 2.85 35.62 -7.07
C THR A 461 2.67 34.91 -5.73
N ASN A 462 1.75 35.40 -4.88
CA ASN A 462 1.44 34.75 -3.61
C ASN A 462 0.83 33.34 -3.81
N LEU A 463 -0.01 33.16 -4.82
CA LEU A 463 -0.59 31.85 -5.14
C LEU A 463 0.50 30.85 -5.60
N THR A 464 1.47 31.28 -6.40
CA THR A 464 2.63 30.44 -6.77
C THR A 464 3.48 30.07 -5.55
N ILE A 465 3.78 31.02 -4.66
CA ILE A 465 4.55 30.73 -3.43
C ILE A 465 3.77 29.74 -2.55
N PHE A 466 2.46 29.90 -2.44
CA PHE A 466 1.60 28.96 -1.71
C PHE A 466 1.63 27.56 -2.33
N GLY A 467 1.57 27.44 -3.66
CA GLY A 467 1.74 26.15 -4.34
C GLY A 467 3.08 25.48 -4.06
N ILE A 468 4.17 26.26 -4.04
CA ILE A 468 5.50 25.74 -3.69
C ILE A 468 5.53 25.27 -2.22
N ILE A 469 4.92 26.00 -1.29
CA ILE A 469 4.79 25.56 0.11
C ILE A 469 4.03 24.24 0.19
N LEU A 470 2.86 24.15 -0.45
CA LEU A 470 2.07 22.91 -0.48
C LEU A 470 2.89 21.74 -1.04
N ARG A 471 3.66 21.99 -2.10
CA ARG A 471 4.51 20.99 -2.74
C ARG A 471 5.65 20.50 -1.84
N LEU A 472 6.22 21.39 -1.01
CA LEU A 472 7.23 21.00 -0.04
C LEU A 472 6.66 20.15 1.10
N ILE A 473 5.41 20.41 1.52
CA ILE A 473 4.78 19.71 2.63
C ILE A 473 4.14 18.38 2.17
N PHE A 474 3.71 18.29 0.90
CA PHE A 474 2.95 17.16 0.37
C PHE A 474 3.54 15.76 0.64
N PRO A 475 4.86 15.49 0.48
CA PRO A 475 5.44 14.18 0.80
C PRO A 475 5.17 13.71 2.24
N TYR A 476 5.10 14.64 3.19
CA TYR A 476 4.82 14.33 4.61
C TYR A 476 3.33 14.12 4.90
N PHE A 477 2.42 14.61 4.04
CA PHE A 477 1.01 14.22 4.13
C PHE A 477 0.77 12.84 3.53
N TYR A 478 1.58 12.45 2.54
CA TYR A 478 1.46 11.15 1.88
C TYR A 478 1.72 9.98 2.84
N SER A 479 2.55 10.16 3.88
CA SER A 479 2.77 9.15 4.92
C SER A 479 1.52 8.78 5.73
N ILE A 480 0.46 9.62 5.68
CA ILE A 480 -0.81 9.38 6.38
C ILE A 480 -1.77 8.55 5.51
N VAL A 481 -1.46 8.34 4.23
CA VAL A 481 -2.31 7.63 3.27
C VAL A 481 -2.32 6.14 3.59
N ASN A 482 -3.36 5.68 4.27
CA ASN A 482 -3.55 4.29 4.65
C ASN A 482 -4.82 3.64 4.05
N THR A 483 -5.68 4.41 3.39
CA THR A 483 -6.90 3.86 2.76
C THR A 483 -6.90 4.02 1.25
N LYS A 484 -7.63 3.14 0.55
CA LYS A 484 -7.80 3.20 -0.91
C LYS A 484 -8.35 4.56 -1.35
N PHE A 485 -9.29 5.13 -0.58
CA PHE A 485 -9.81 6.47 -0.84
C PHE A 485 -8.74 7.57 -0.69
N LEU A 486 -7.95 7.54 0.38
CA LEU A 486 -6.85 8.50 0.59
C LEU A 486 -5.76 8.35 -0.48
N CYS A 487 -5.56 7.14 -0.99
CA CYS A 487 -4.71 6.84 -2.13
C CYS A 487 -5.14 7.60 -3.39
N HIS A 488 -6.41 7.47 -3.80
CA HIS A 488 -6.98 8.24 -4.90
C HIS A 488 -6.84 9.74 -4.65
N LEU A 489 -7.23 10.20 -3.46
CA LEU A 489 -7.16 11.62 -3.09
C LEU A 489 -5.72 12.14 -3.12
N GLY A 490 -4.74 11.35 -2.70
CA GLY A 490 -3.33 11.71 -2.70
C GLY A 490 -2.82 12.00 -4.11
N VAL A 491 -3.18 11.14 -5.09
CA VAL A 491 -2.81 11.34 -6.50
C VAL A 491 -3.47 12.60 -7.08
N VAL A 492 -4.76 12.83 -6.79
CA VAL A 492 -5.48 14.05 -7.19
C VAL A 492 -4.88 15.29 -6.54
N LEU A 493 -4.54 15.22 -5.26
CA LEU A 493 -3.95 16.32 -4.51
C LEU A 493 -2.57 16.68 -5.04
N ASN A 494 -1.73 15.70 -5.39
CA ASN A 494 -0.43 15.95 -6.04
C ASN A 494 -0.60 16.75 -7.34
N PHE A 495 -1.54 16.32 -8.19
CA PHE A 495 -1.84 17.01 -9.45
C PHE A 495 -2.37 18.44 -9.20
N PHE A 496 -3.25 18.63 -8.22
CA PHE A 496 -3.75 19.93 -7.80
C PHE A 496 -2.62 20.87 -7.33
N VAL A 497 -1.71 20.36 -6.50
CA VAL A 497 -0.56 21.11 -5.99
C VAL A 497 0.34 21.59 -7.13
N ASN A 498 0.62 20.74 -8.12
CA ASN A 498 1.38 21.13 -9.32
C ASN A 498 0.65 22.22 -10.11
N ASN A 499 -0.67 22.12 -10.27
CA ASN A 499 -1.48 23.12 -10.98
C ASN A 499 -1.51 24.49 -10.28
N ILE A 500 -1.51 24.53 -8.94
CA ILE A 500 -1.40 25.80 -8.18
C ILE A 500 -0.07 26.49 -8.45
N VAL A 501 1.01 25.76 -8.74
CA VAL A 501 2.30 26.36 -9.10
C VAL A 501 2.28 26.87 -10.54
N TYR A 502 1.80 26.07 -11.48
CA TYR A 502 1.92 26.37 -12.92
C TYR A 502 0.90 27.35 -13.47
N LEU A 503 -0.38 27.24 -13.10
CA LEU A 503 -1.43 28.09 -13.67
C LEU A 503 -1.23 29.59 -13.36
N PRO A 504 -0.89 30.00 -12.12
CA PRO A 504 -0.65 31.41 -11.83
C PRO A 504 0.61 31.92 -12.54
N LEU A 505 1.62 31.08 -12.70
CA LEU A 505 2.81 31.44 -13.44
C LEU A 505 2.51 31.64 -14.93
N PHE A 506 1.78 30.71 -15.54
CA PHE A 506 1.31 30.84 -16.92
C PHE A 506 0.56 32.15 -17.12
N ALA A 507 -0.33 32.52 -16.18
CA ALA A 507 -1.05 33.78 -16.22
C ALA A 507 -0.14 35.02 -16.09
N ILE A 508 0.91 34.97 -15.26
CA ILE A 508 1.92 36.05 -15.15
C ILE A 508 2.64 36.23 -16.50
N ILE A 509 3.12 35.14 -17.10
CA ILE A 509 3.84 35.17 -18.39
C ILE A 509 2.92 35.64 -19.50
N PHE A 510 1.69 35.11 -19.56
CA PHE A 510 0.68 35.51 -20.52
C PHE A 510 0.35 37.00 -20.42
N ARG A 511 0.21 37.53 -19.19
CA ARG A 511 0.00 38.96 -18.94
C ARG A 511 1.18 39.79 -19.47
N ILE A 512 2.42 39.38 -19.19
CA ILE A 512 3.62 40.06 -19.69
C ILE A 512 3.68 40.01 -21.23
N TYR A 513 3.44 38.84 -21.82
CA TYR A 513 3.39 38.62 -23.26
C TYR A 513 2.37 39.55 -23.93
N TYR A 514 1.17 39.61 -23.37
CA TYR A 514 0.10 40.47 -23.89
C TYR A 514 0.47 41.95 -23.82
N ILE A 515 1.08 42.41 -22.72
CA ILE A 515 1.57 43.79 -22.57
C ILE A 515 2.59 44.11 -23.68
N TYR A 516 3.60 43.27 -23.89
CA TYR A 516 4.63 43.53 -24.91
C TYR A 516 4.14 43.42 -26.36
N THR A 517 3.18 42.53 -26.64
CA THR A 517 2.71 42.30 -28.01
C THR A 517 1.70 43.35 -28.48
N LYS A 518 0.94 43.98 -27.56
CA LYS A 518 -0.10 44.98 -27.91
C LYS A 518 0.31 46.44 -27.72
N VAL A 519 1.47 46.73 -27.14
CA VAL A 519 2.03 48.10 -27.13
C VAL A 519 2.26 48.64 -28.56
N SER A 520 2.27 47.77 -29.57
CA SER A 520 2.33 48.20 -30.98
C SER A 520 0.99 48.56 -31.63
N ASN A 521 -0.20 48.31 -31.02
CA ASN A 521 -1.49 48.74 -31.59
C ASN A 521 -2.66 48.74 -30.55
N VAL A 522 -3.16 49.94 -30.24
CA VAL A 522 -4.49 50.32 -29.70
C VAL A 522 -4.84 50.07 -28.21
N SER A 523 -5.56 51.07 -27.66
CA SER A 523 -5.99 51.42 -26.28
C SER A 523 -6.84 50.42 -25.48
N ILE A 524 -6.63 49.11 -25.59
CA ILE A 524 -7.42 48.06 -24.89
C ILE A 524 -6.77 47.57 -23.58
N GLY A 525 -5.84 48.35 -22.99
CA GLY A 525 -5.23 48.02 -21.70
C GLY A 525 -6.24 47.78 -20.55
N ARG A 526 -7.40 48.46 -20.55
CA ARG A 526 -8.38 48.37 -19.44
C ARG A 526 -9.02 46.98 -19.23
N LYS A 527 -8.86 46.01 -20.14
CA LYS A 527 -9.66 44.75 -20.15
C LYS A 527 -9.00 43.52 -19.49
N LEU A 528 -7.75 43.60 -19.03
CA LEU A 528 -7.07 42.50 -18.31
C LEU A 528 -6.95 42.83 -16.82
N ASN A 529 -8.08 42.74 -16.11
CA ASN A 529 -8.14 42.91 -14.67
C ASN A 529 -7.66 41.62 -13.97
N ASP A 530 -6.82 41.74 -12.93
CA ASP A 530 -6.29 40.59 -12.16
C ASP A 530 -7.40 39.66 -11.65
N ARG A 531 -8.58 40.23 -11.35
CA ARG A 531 -9.78 39.48 -10.95
C ARG A 531 -10.24 38.45 -11.99
N HIS A 532 -10.14 38.76 -13.29
CA HIS A 532 -10.58 37.85 -14.35
C HIS A 532 -9.56 36.74 -14.59
N LEU A 533 -8.26 37.04 -14.51
CA LEU A 533 -7.20 36.02 -14.58
C LEU A 533 -7.32 35.01 -13.44
N ILE A 534 -7.56 35.49 -12.21
CA ILE A 534 -7.79 34.61 -11.06
C ILE A 534 -9.05 33.76 -11.26
N ALA A 535 -10.14 34.33 -11.76
CA ALA A 535 -11.35 33.58 -12.07
C ALA A 535 -11.10 32.47 -13.10
N TYR A 536 -10.33 32.75 -14.17
CA TYR A 536 -9.94 31.73 -15.15
C TYR A 536 -9.08 30.64 -14.54
N ILE A 537 -8.09 30.98 -13.69
CA ILE A 537 -7.27 29.99 -12.98
C ILE A 537 -8.15 29.07 -12.12
N ILE A 538 -9.08 29.64 -11.34
CA ILE A 538 -9.98 28.85 -10.48
C ILE A 538 -10.85 27.91 -11.32
N ILE A 539 -11.44 28.40 -12.42
CA ILE A 539 -12.27 27.58 -13.31
C ILE A 539 -11.45 26.45 -13.94
N THR A 540 -10.29 26.76 -14.51
CA THR A 540 -9.38 25.76 -15.11
C THR A 540 -8.94 24.72 -14.07
N LEU A 541 -8.62 25.16 -12.86
CA LEU A 541 -8.21 24.28 -11.78
C LEU A 541 -9.36 23.32 -11.37
N ILE A 542 -10.59 23.84 -11.18
CA ILE A 542 -11.76 22.99 -10.86
C ILE A 542 -12.00 21.95 -11.94
N ILE A 543 -12.01 22.37 -13.22
CA ILE A 543 -12.20 21.45 -14.34
C ILE A 543 -11.09 20.39 -14.37
N SER A 544 -9.83 20.78 -14.18
CA SER A 544 -8.69 19.86 -14.19
C SER A 544 -8.77 18.83 -13.07
N VAL A 545 -9.20 19.23 -11.85
CA VAL A 545 -9.38 18.33 -10.70
C VAL A 545 -10.53 17.37 -10.93
N ILE A 546 -11.65 17.81 -11.52
CA ILE A 546 -12.78 16.93 -11.83
C ILE A 546 -12.39 15.87 -12.86
N ILE A 547 -11.73 16.28 -13.95
CA ILE A 547 -11.26 15.34 -14.99
C ILE A 547 -10.28 14.34 -14.40
N TYR A 548 -9.30 14.82 -13.62
CA TYR A 548 -8.28 13.95 -13.05
C TYR A 548 -8.86 13.00 -11.98
N SER A 549 -9.77 13.49 -11.13
CA SER A 549 -10.54 12.65 -10.20
C SER A 549 -11.31 11.55 -10.93
N PHE A 550 -11.96 11.89 -12.04
CA PHE A 550 -12.68 10.93 -12.88
C PHE A 550 -11.74 9.86 -13.42
N ILE A 551 -10.57 10.23 -13.96
CA ILE A 551 -9.55 9.27 -14.42
C ILE A 551 -9.13 8.33 -13.28
N THR A 552 -8.84 8.88 -12.09
CA THR A 552 -8.40 8.07 -10.94
C THR A 552 -9.49 7.13 -10.42
N TYR A 553 -10.78 7.48 -10.57
CA TYR A 553 -11.89 6.68 -10.05
C TYR A 553 -12.06 5.34 -10.79
N PHE A 554 -11.73 5.28 -12.09
CA PHE A 554 -11.84 4.05 -12.89
C PHE A 554 -10.61 3.14 -12.80
N ASP A 555 -9.52 3.61 -12.21
CA ASP A 555 -8.31 2.82 -12.05
C ASP A 555 -8.30 2.04 -10.73
N GLN A 556 -7.56 0.94 -10.71
CA GLN A 556 -7.39 0.11 -9.53
C GLN A 556 -6.30 0.70 -8.63
N PHE A 557 -6.69 1.06 -7.41
CA PHE A 557 -5.78 1.43 -6.33
C PHE A 557 -5.82 0.32 -5.28
N ASN A 558 -4.65 -0.24 -5.01
CA ASN A 558 -4.47 -1.23 -3.97
C ASN A 558 -3.59 -0.68 -2.87
N ILE A 559 -3.77 -1.28 -1.70
CA ILE A 559 -2.89 -1.05 -0.58
C ILE A 559 -2.03 -2.29 -0.52
N GLU A 560 -0.74 -2.06 -0.53
CA GLU A 560 0.25 -3.10 -0.67
C GLU A 560 1.26 -2.99 0.47
N THR A 561 1.86 -4.13 0.79
CA THR A 561 3.00 -4.19 1.69
C THR A 561 4.07 -5.06 1.06
N ASN A 562 5.33 -4.72 1.32
CA ASN A 562 6.46 -5.59 0.99
C ASN A 562 6.48 -6.88 1.86
N GLY A 563 5.41 -7.11 2.64
CA GLY A 563 5.20 -8.24 3.53
C GLY A 563 6.22 -8.34 4.66
N SER A 564 6.36 -9.55 5.23
CA SER A 564 7.36 -9.88 6.25
C SER A 564 8.76 -10.08 5.68
N ILE A 565 9.27 -9.16 4.87
CA ILE A 565 10.70 -9.13 4.52
C ILE A 565 11.50 -8.43 5.63
N LYS A 566 10.85 -7.55 6.39
CA LYS A 566 11.44 -6.71 7.45
C LYS A 566 10.60 -6.84 8.71
N THR A 567 11.21 -6.59 9.87
CA THR A 567 10.51 -6.63 11.17
C THR A 567 9.29 -5.71 11.21
N THR A 568 9.36 -4.54 10.57
CA THR A 568 8.24 -3.60 10.46
C THR A 568 7.61 -3.65 9.08
N ARG A 569 6.28 -3.70 9.04
CA ARG A 569 5.47 -3.71 7.81
C ARG A 569 5.07 -2.28 7.46
N LEU A 570 5.30 -1.86 6.23
CA LEU A 570 4.90 -0.52 5.79
C LEU A 570 3.82 -0.63 4.74
N VAL A 571 2.72 0.07 4.99
CA VAL A 571 1.63 0.19 4.03
C VAL A 571 2.00 1.22 2.98
N ILE A 572 1.99 0.80 1.72
CA ILE A 572 2.25 1.64 0.56
C ILE A 572 1.02 1.63 -0.34
N CYS A 573 0.73 2.77 -0.93
CA CYS A 573 -0.29 2.89 -1.95
C CYS A 573 0.24 2.42 -3.30
N PHE A 574 -0.28 1.31 -3.82
CA PHE A 574 0.12 0.82 -5.13
C PHE A 574 -0.89 1.22 -6.20
N TYR A 575 -0.35 1.84 -7.24
CA TYR A 575 -1.05 2.23 -8.44
C TYR A 575 -0.03 2.38 -9.56
N ASN A 576 -0.49 2.49 -10.80
CA ASN A 576 0.40 2.68 -11.95
C ASN A 576 0.99 4.11 -11.94
N THR A 577 2.04 4.31 -11.13
CA THR A 577 2.75 5.59 -10.95
C THR A 577 3.20 6.17 -12.29
N TRP A 578 3.68 5.32 -13.20
CA TRP A 578 4.11 5.70 -14.54
C TRP A 578 2.97 6.27 -15.38
N LYS A 579 1.79 5.64 -15.41
CA LYS A 579 0.63 6.13 -16.16
C LYS A 579 0.27 7.56 -15.74
N TYR A 580 0.17 7.82 -14.45
CA TYR A 580 -0.16 9.15 -13.94
C TYR A 580 0.98 10.15 -14.09
N ALA A 581 2.23 9.74 -13.89
CA ALA A 581 3.39 10.58 -14.11
C ALA A 581 3.52 10.99 -15.59
N ILE A 582 3.20 10.09 -16.53
CA ILE A 582 3.17 10.39 -17.97
C ILE A 582 2.03 11.37 -18.30
N ILE A 583 0.81 11.12 -17.80
CA ILE A 583 -0.33 12.01 -18.05
C ILE A 583 -0.04 13.42 -17.49
N SER A 584 0.41 13.52 -16.24
CA SER A 584 0.81 14.79 -15.63
C SER A 584 1.99 15.41 -16.37
N GLY A 585 2.99 14.61 -16.76
CA GLY A 585 4.18 15.07 -17.46
C GLY A 585 3.89 15.63 -18.86
N ILE A 586 3.00 15.00 -19.63
CA ILE A 586 2.54 15.52 -20.93
C ILE A 586 1.80 16.84 -20.73
N TYR A 587 0.91 16.91 -19.74
CA TYR A 587 0.18 18.13 -19.40
C TYR A 587 1.14 19.28 -19.04
N ASP A 588 2.08 19.02 -18.13
CA ASP A 588 3.09 20.00 -17.69
C ASP A 588 4.03 20.41 -18.84
N PHE A 589 4.41 19.46 -19.69
CA PHE A 589 5.25 19.73 -20.87
C PHE A 589 4.55 20.65 -21.87
N ILE A 590 3.26 20.43 -22.16
CA ILE A 590 2.48 21.31 -23.06
C ILE A 590 2.41 22.72 -22.47
N LEU A 591 2.05 22.85 -21.19
CA LEU A 591 2.02 24.15 -20.51
C LEU A 591 3.38 24.85 -20.59
N PHE A 592 4.45 24.11 -20.34
CA PHE A 592 5.82 24.62 -20.36
C PHE A 592 6.27 25.04 -21.77
N ALA A 593 5.98 24.25 -22.79
CA ALA A 593 6.28 24.59 -24.17
C ALA A 593 5.60 25.90 -24.60
N ILE A 594 4.33 26.08 -24.20
CA ILE A 594 3.60 27.34 -24.47
C ILE A 594 4.24 28.51 -23.70
N MET A 595 4.59 28.32 -22.42
CA MET A 595 5.28 29.35 -21.62
C MET A 595 6.64 29.74 -22.22
N LEU A 596 7.43 28.77 -22.69
CA LEU A 596 8.69 29.02 -23.37
C LEU A 596 8.49 29.79 -24.67
N VAL A 597 7.55 29.38 -25.52
CA VAL A 597 7.26 30.09 -26.79
C VAL A 597 6.86 31.54 -26.53
N MET A 598 5.98 31.78 -25.54
CA MET A 598 5.62 33.14 -25.13
C MET A 598 6.83 33.93 -24.63
N THR A 599 7.68 33.30 -23.82
CA THR A 599 8.87 33.95 -23.24
C THR A 599 9.93 34.24 -24.30
N PHE A 600 10.16 33.35 -25.27
CA PHE A 600 11.06 33.60 -26.40
C PHE A 600 10.55 34.74 -27.28
N LYS A 601 9.23 34.81 -27.54
CA LYS A 601 8.62 35.94 -28.26
C LYS A 601 8.79 37.25 -27.48
N ILE A 602 8.55 37.25 -26.16
CA ILE A 602 8.84 38.40 -25.28
C ILE A 602 10.31 38.80 -25.41
N HIS A 603 11.24 37.84 -25.32
CA HIS A 603 12.68 38.12 -25.37
C HIS A 603 13.10 38.75 -26.70
N LYS A 604 12.61 38.25 -27.83
CA LYS A 604 12.88 38.83 -29.15
C LYS A 604 12.40 40.29 -29.25
N LEU A 605 11.23 40.59 -28.69
CA LEU A 605 10.67 41.94 -28.63
C LEU A 605 11.36 42.83 -27.58
N SER A 606 11.84 42.24 -26.49
CA SER A 606 12.47 42.88 -25.33
C SER A 606 13.99 43.02 -25.47
N LYS A 607 14.62 42.64 -26.61
CA LYS A 607 16.05 42.89 -26.89
C LYS A 607 16.47 44.36 -26.71
N LYS A 608 15.51 45.30 -26.69
CA LYS A 608 15.71 46.73 -26.39
C LYS A 608 15.69 47.10 -24.89
N TYR A 609 15.24 46.21 -24.00
CA TYR A 609 15.03 46.50 -22.56
C TYR A 609 15.52 45.43 -21.56
N GLY A 610 15.80 44.18 -21.98
CA GLY A 610 16.81 43.31 -21.34
C GLY A 610 16.56 42.76 -19.92
N ASP A 611 15.62 41.84 -19.73
CA ASP A 611 15.62 41.00 -18.52
C ASP A 611 15.50 39.50 -18.86
N THR A 612 16.66 38.84 -19.00
CA THR A 612 16.77 37.39 -19.28
C THR A 612 16.45 36.52 -18.07
N THR A 613 16.29 37.12 -16.88
CA THR A 613 16.07 36.40 -15.62
C THR A 613 14.78 35.58 -15.61
N PHE A 614 13.75 35.99 -16.36
CA PHE A 614 12.50 35.25 -16.51
C PHE A 614 12.67 33.90 -17.23
N ILE A 615 13.55 33.83 -18.23
CA ILE A 615 13.84 32.57 -18.94
C ILE A 615 14.51 31.60 -17.95
N PHE A 616 15.51 32.08 -17.21
CA PHE A 616 16.19 31.27 -16.20
C PHE A 616 15.22 30.79 -15.11
N PHE A 617 14.32 31.65 -14.64
CA PHE A 617 13.29 31.27 -13.68
C PHE A 617 12.40 30.11 -14.18
N ILE A 618 11.92 30.20 -15.42
CA ILE A 618 11.07 29.14 -16.03
C ILE A 618 11.86 27.82 -16.11
N VAL A 619 13.12 27.88 -16.55
CA VAL A 619 14.00 26.70 -16.61
C VAL A 619 14.25 26.10 -15.23
N PHE A 620 14.56 26.90 -14.21
CA PHE A 620 14.76 26.41 -12.84
C PHE A 620 13.50 25.80 -12.24
N LEU A 621 12.31 26.34 -12.55
CA LEU A 621 11.06 25.74 -12.10
C LEU A 621 10.82 24.36 -12.73
N MET A 622 11.11 24.19 -14.02
CA MET A 622 11.01 22.89 -14.68
C MET A 622 11.99 21.89 -14.06
N ILE A 623 13.24 22.31 -13.85
CA ILE A 623 14.26 21.48 -13.18
C ILE A 623 13.77 21.09 -11.78
N SER A 624 13.19 22.03 -11.02
CA SER A 624 12.58 21.73 -9.72
C SER A 624 11.47 20.69 -9.84
N SER A 625 10.56 20.82 -10.82
CA SER A 625 9.50 19.83 -11.07
C SER A 625 10.03 18.43 -11.32
N PHE A 626 11.05 18.34 -12.16
CA PHE A 626 11.68 17.08 -12.48
C PHE A 626 12.29 16.44 -11.23
N PHE A 627 13.07 17.19 -10.45
CA PHE A 627 13.65 16.67 -9.21
C PHE A 627 12.60 16.29 -8.17
N PHE A 628 11.54 17.06 -8.01
CA PHE A 628 10.45 16.70 -7.11
C PHE A 628 9.77 15.39 -7.53
N GLN A 629 9.45 15.22 -8.81
CA GLN A 629 8.80 14.00 -9.28
C GLN A 629 9.71 12.79 -9.07
N LEU A 630 11.01 12.93 -9.33
CA LEU A 630 12.00 11.88 -9.05
C LEU A 630 12.12 11.58 -7.55
N SER A 631 12.21 12.61 -6.71
CA SER A 631 12.29 12.47 -5.24
C SER A 631 11.06 11.75 -4.70
N PHE A 632 9.88 12.17 -5.16
CA PHE A 632 8.60 11.64 -4.71
C PHE A 632 8.42 10.20 -5.18
N ASN A 633 8.76 9.87 -6.43
CA ASN A 633 8.69 8.50 -6.93
C ASN A 633 9.65 7.57 -6.17
N SER A 634 10.88 8.01 -5.88
CA SER A 634 11.83 7.22 -5.06
C SER A 634 11.31 7.05 -3.64
N PHE A 635 10.78 8.11 -3.02
CA PHE A 635 10.16 8.03 -1.69
C PHE A 635 8.99 7.04 -1.62
N ILE A 636 8.13 6.98 -2.65
CA ILE A 636 7.05 6.00 -2.72
C ILE A 636 7.60 4.59 -2.94
N SER A 637 8.56 4.43 -3.86
CA SER A 637 9.09 3.12 -4.26
C SER A 637 9.85 2.43 -3.13
N ASP A 638 10.67 3.19 -2.40
CA ASP A 638 11.57 2.66 -1.37
C ASP A 638 10.87 2.58 0.02
N GLY A 639 9.70 3.19 0.17
CA GLY A 639 9.00 3.31 1.44
C GLY A 639 9.75 4.21 2.44
N PHE A 640 9.57 3.99 3.74
CA PHE A 640 10.27 4.74 4.79
C PHE A 640 11.72 4.32 4.99
N GLU A 641 12.20 3.27 4.31
CA GLU A 641 13.64 3.04 4.19
C GLU A 641 14.20 4.01 3.17
N THR A 642 14.29 5.25 3.63
CA THR A 642 14.77 6.37 2.85
C THR A 642 16.20 6.10 2.45
N GLN A 643 16.40 5.64 1.22
CA GLN A 643 17.73 5.62 0.63
C GLN A 643 18.30 7.04 0.71
N LEU A 644 19.58 7.17 1.03
CA LEU A 644 20.29 8.46 1.09
C LEU A 644 20.08 9.28 -0.19
N SER A 645 19.94 8.61 -1.35
CA SER A 645 19.62 9.20 -2.64
C SER A 645 18.30 9.99 -2.62
N SER A 646 17.23 9.41 -2.10
CA SER A 646 15.90 10.03 -1.99
C SER A 646 15.94 11.30 -1.11
N ILE A 647 16.60 11.22 0.04
CA ILE A 647 16.81 12.33 0.97
C ILE A 647 17.60 13.46 0.30
N LEU A 648 18.68 13.13 -0.41
CA LEU A 648 19.51 14.10 -1.11
C LEU A 648 18.70 14.84 -2.20
N MET A 649 17.84 14.12 -2.93
CA MET A 649 16.98 14.74 -3.93
C MET A 649 15.96 15.71 -3.31
N PHE A 650 15.43 15.41 -2.11
CA PHE A 650 14.61 16.38 -1.37
C PHE A 650 15.39 17.63 -0.94
N TYR A 651 16.64 17.50 -0.50
CA TYR A 651 17.49 18.66 -0.22
C TYR A 651 17.70 19.52 -1.47
N ILE A 652 18.07 18.90 -2.59
CA ILE A 652 18.22 19.58 -3.88
C ILE A 652 16.93 20.32 -4.25
N GLN A 653 15.78 19.66 -4.11
CA GLN A 653 14.47 20.23 -4.38
C GLN A 653 14.16 21.46 -3.49
N LEU A 654 14.50 21.41 -2.20
CA LEU A 654 14.36 22.56 -1.28
C LEU A 654 15.20 23.75 -1.74
N PHE A 655 16.48 23.53 -2.09
CA PHE A 655 17.38 24.58 -2.55
C PHE A 655 16.90 25.21 -3.87
N ILE A 656 16.49 24.40 -4.84
CA ILE A 656 15.99 24.91 -6.13
C ILE A 656 14.70 25.71 -5.91
N SER A 657 13.82 25.28 -5.01
CA SER A 657 12.59 26.01 -4.68
C SER A 657 12.89 27.39 -4.08
N LEU A 658 13.89 27.50 -3.20
CA LEU A 658 14.37 28.78 -2.66
C LEU A 658 14.95 29.69 -3.75
N ILE A 659 15.79 29.14 -4.64
CA ILE A 659 16.35 29.90 -5.77
C ILE A 659 15.24 30.40 -6.69
N THR A 660 14.24 29.55 -6.97
CA THR A 660 13.08 29.87 -7.81
C THR A 660 12.29 31.05 -7.24
N ILE A 661 11.99 31.04 -5.94
CA ILE A 661 11.28 32.15 -5.28
C ILE A 661 12.15 33.41 -5.19
N HIS A 662 13.46 33.26 -4.98
CA HIS A 662 14.40 34.37 -4.98
C HIS A 662 14.43 35.09 -6.35
N LEU A 663 14.45 34.32 -7.44
CA LEU A 663 14.38 34.84 -8.81
C LEU A 663 13.02 35.46 -9.13
N LEU A 664 11.92 34.86 -8.67
CA LEU A 664 10.56 35.36 -8.90
C LEU A 664 10.35 36.73 -8.25
N ILE A 665 10.56 36.84 -6.93
CA ILE A 665 10.19 38.03 -6.17
C ILE A 665 11.25 38.53 -5.20
N GLY A 666 12.17 37.64 -4.78
CA GLY A 666 13.20 37.97 -3.79
C GLY A 666 14.10 39.13 -4.20
N LYS A 667 14.60 39.13 -5.44
CA LYS A 667 15.42 40.25 -5.98
C LYS A 667 14.69 41.59 -5.94
N ARG A 668 13.39 41.60 -6.25
CA ARG A 668 12.56 42.83 -6.27
C ARG A 668 12.27 43.33 -4.86
N LEU A 669 11.98 42.43 -3.91
CA LEU A 669 11.80 42.79 -2.50
C LEU A 669 13.09 43.37 -1.90
N LEU A 670 14.25 42.78 -2.22
CA LEU A 670 15.55 43.30 -1.78
C LEU A 670 15.84 44.68 -2.39
N TYR A 671 15.52 44.89 -3.67
CA TYR A 671 15.66 46.19 -4.33
C TYR A 671 14.81 47.27 -3.64
N ILE A 672 13.54 46.97 -3.34
CA ILE A 672 12.63 47.90 -2.63
C ILE A 672 13.15 48.23 -1.23
N ARG A 673 13.74 47.25 -0.53
CA ARG A 673 14.34 47.48 0.79
C ARG A 673 15.60 48.35 0.72
N LYS A 674 16.45 48.16 -0.30
CA LYS A 674 17.70 48.92 -0.46
C LYS A 674 17.47 50.35 -0.98
N HIS A 675 16.40 50.57 -1.75
CA HIS A 675 16.04 51.88 -2.29
C HIS A 675 14.67 52.34 -1.75
N PRO A 676 14.57 52.69 -0.44
CA PRO A 676 13.33 53.22 0.12
C PRO A 676 13.00 54.56 -0.54
N ILE A 677 11.83 54.63 -1.16
CA ILE A 677 11.31 55.86 -1.78
C ILE A 677 11.04 56.87 -0.65
N LYS A 678 11.75 58.01 -0.66
CA LYS A 678 11.61 59.08 0.36
C LYS A 678 10.27 59.83 0.29
N ASN A 679 9.63 59.93 -0.89
CA ASN A 679 8.27 60.51 -1.06
C ASN A 679 7.29 59.47 -1.63
N LYS A 680 6.54 58.77 -0.75
CA LYS A 680 5.48 57.82 -1.17
C LYS A 680 4.31 58.51 -1.86
N GLU A 681 4.00 59.76 -1.50
CA GLU A 681 2.83 60.49 -1.99
C GLU A 681 2.96 60.95 -3.45
N ASP A 682 4.15 61.39 -3.87
CA ASP A 682 4.40 61.81 -5.27
C ASP A 682 4.39 60.64 -6.25
N LEU A 683 4.82 59.45 -5.81
CA LEU A 683 4.68 58.25 -6.63
C LEU A 683 3.21 57.85 -6.76
N MET A 684 2.42 57.86 -5.67
CA MET A 684 1.01 57.48 -5.77
C MET A 684 0.14 58.43 -6.60
N LYS A 685 0.54 59.70 -6.74
CA LYS A 685 -0.13 60.68 -7.62
C LYS A 685 0.18 60.51 -9.10
N LYS A 686 1.28 59.84 -9.49
CA LYS A 686 1.53 59.49 -10.90
C LYS A 686 0.61 58.35 -11.30
N ASP A 687 -0.14 58.55 -12.38
CA ASP A 687 -1.26 57.72 -12.80
C ASP A 687 -0.81 56.31 -13.26
N PHE A 688 -0.48 55.44 -12.31
CA PHE A 688 -0.09 54.04 -12.51
C PHE A 688 -1.27 53.11 -12.81
N ASN A 689 -2.42 53.69 -13.14
CA ASN A 689 -3.57 52.97 -13.69
C ASN A 689 -3.42 52.73 -15.19
N ASN A 690 -2.51 53.46 -15.86
CA ASN A 690 -2.20 53.23 -17.27
C ASN A 690 -1.12 52.14 -17.43
N ILE A 691 -1.48 51.03 -18.09
CA ILE A 691 -0.63 49.85 -18.30
C ILE A 691 0.64 50.17 -19.11
N ASN A 692 0.59 51.18 -19.97
CA ASN A 692 1.75 51.59 -20.76
C ASN A 692 2.92 52.10 -19.89
N ASN A 693 2.61 52.69 -18.72
CA ASN A 693 3.64 53.16 -17.77
C ASN A 693 4.24 52.02 -16.94
N LEU A 694 3.58 50.85 -16.91
CA LEU A 694 4.00 49.70 -16.13
C LEU A 694 5.17 48.94 -16.78
N VAL A 695 5.31 49.06 -18.10
CA VAL A 695 6.38 48.43 -18.91
C VAL A 695 7.77 48.84 -18.39
N TYR A 696 7.94 50.11 -18.00
CA TYR A 696 9.22 50.63 -17.48
C TYR A 696 9.64 50.03 -16.14
N PHE A 697 8.69 49.50 -15.35
CA PHE A 697 8.98 48.87 -14.05
C PHE A 697 9.09 47.35 -14.13
N ILE A 698 8.94 46.75 -15.32
CA ILE A 698 9.20 45.33 -15.53
C ILE A 698 10.72 45.08 -15.45
N HIS A 699 11.52 46.04 -15.93
CA HIS A 699 12.97 46.02 -15.87
C HIS A 699 13.47 46.71 -14.59
N ILE A 700 14.37 46.06 -13.85
CA ILE A 700 15.15 46.73 -12.81
C ILE A 700 16.19 47.56 -13.57
N MET A 701 16.12 48.89 -13.53
CA MET A 701 17.14 49.73 -14.16
C MET A 701 18.51 49.37 -13.58
N LYS A 702 19.37 48.80 -14.42
CA LYS A 702 20.76 48.52 -14.09
C LYS A 702 21.47 49.88 -14.04
N ASN A 703 21.60 50.44 -12.85
CA ASN A 703 22.39 51.64 -12.68
C ASN A 703 23.86 51.23 -12.90
N GLU A 704 24.48 51.67 -13.99
CA GLU A 704 25.79 51.17 -14.44
C GLU A 704 26.97 51.55 -13.53
N ASN A 705 26.76 52.34 -12.46
CA ASN A 705 27.85 52.88 -11.63
C ASN A 705 27.96 52.32 -10.20
N TYR A 706 27.36 51.17 -9.88
CA TYR A 706 27.56 50.55 -8.56
C TYR A 706 28.04 49.10 -8.68
N LEU A 707 29.32 48.96 -9.02
CA LEU A 707 30.10 47.76 -8.70
C LEU A 707 30.20 47.65 -7.17
N PHE A 708 29.68 46.54 -6.64
CA PHE A 708 29.79 46.15 -5.25
C PHE A 708 31.26 45.89 -4.88
N ASN A 709 31.95 46.87 -4.30
CA ASN A 709 33.18 46.62 -3.53
C ASN A 709 32.78 46.02 -2.17
N PHE A 710 32.55 44.70 -2.14
CA PHE A 710 32.34 43.97 -0.88
C PHE A 710 33.65 43.36 -0.32
N LEU A 711 34.80 43.60 -0.97
CA LEU A 711 36.12 43.12 -0.55
C LEU A 711 37.21 44.13 -0.93
N SER A 712 37.26 45.26 -0.23
CA SER A 712 38.48 46.09 -0.18
C SER A 712 38.67 46.65 1.24
N THR A 713 38.76 45.74 2.20
CA THR A 713 39.58 45.98 3.39
C THR A 713 40.97 45.47 3.05
N THR A 714 41.82 46.38 2.59
CA THR A 714 43.25 46.28 2.83
C THR A 714 43.81 47.68 2.80
N ASP A 715 44.22 48.09 3.99
CA ASP A 715 45.07 49.23 4.26
C ASP A 715 46.21 49.32 3.26
N SER A 716 46.42 50.51 2.69
CA SER A 716 47.77 51.04 2.56
C SER A 716 47.71 52.55 2.54
N ASN A 717 48.17 53.12 3.65
CA ASN A 717 48.72 54.47 3.70
C ASN A 717 49.77 54.61 2.60
N GLN A 718 49.54 55.45 1.61
CA GLN A 718 50.64 56.09 0.90
C GLN A 718 50.28 57.53 0.54
N ILE A 719 50.79 58.39 1.41
CA ILE A 719 51.14 59.78 1.16
C ILE A 719 51.89 59.87 -0.17
N SER A 720 51.40 60.66 -1.11
CA SER A 720 52.28 61.49 -1.94
C SER A 720 51.53 62.71 -2.47
N ASN A 721 52.02 63.85 -1.99
CA ASN A 721 51.85 65.17 -2.57
C ASN A 721 52.18 65.16 -4.06
N ILE A 722 51.29 65.67 -4.91
CA ILE A 722 51.69 66.46 -6.09
C ILE A 722 50.71 67.63 -6.23
N ASN A 723 51.26 68.83 -6.04
CA ASN A 723 50.66 70.11 -6.37
C ASN A 723 50.66 70.36 -7.87
N SER A 724 49.66 71.16 -8.28
CA SER A 724 49.65 72.11 -9.41
C SER A 724 49.80 71.56 -10.83
N ILE A 725 48.85 71.92 -11.70
CA ILE A 725 49.05 73.05 -12.65
C ILE A 725 47.68 73.41 -13.26
N ASN A 726 47.38 74.72 -13.18
CA ASN A 726 46.33 75.42 -13.91
C ASN A 726 46.56 75.32 -15.43
N MET A 727 45.49 75.13 -16.20
CA MET A 727 45.38 75.72 -17.53
C MET A 727 43.94 76.11 -17.82
N ASN A 728 43.69 77.41 -17.68
CA ASN A 728 42.61 78.13 -18.35
C ASN A 728 43.08 78.50 -19.76
N ALA A 729 42.26 78.19 -20.76
CA ALA A 729 42.05 78.92 -22.02
C ALA A 729 40.77 78.29 -22.60
N GLY A 730 39.67 79.00 -22.84
CA GLY A 730 39.57 80.29 -23.50
C GLY A 730 39.08 80.04 -24.92
N ASP A 731 37.99 80.73 -25.29
CA ASP A 731 37.45 80.95 -26.64
C ASP A 731 36.42 79.97 -27.21
N THR A 732 35.38 80.39 -27.94
CA THR A 732 34.46 81.56 -27.92
C THR A 732 33.36 81.21 -28.94
N ILE A 733 32.13 81.66 -28.67
CA ILE A 733 31.12 82.18 -29.63
C ILE A 733 30.77 81.36 -30.89
N SER A 734 29.51 80.92 -30.99
CA SER A 734 28.63 81.39 -32.09
C SER A 734 27.15 81.16 -31.78
N ASN A 735 26.44 82.29 -31.64
CA ASN A 735 25.00 82.40 -31.75
C ASN A 735 24.59 82.24 -33.23
N LYS A 736 23.50 81.51 -33.47
CA LYS A 736 22.55 81.89 -34.53
C LYS A 736 21.16 81.38 -34.14
N GLY A 737 20.30 82.33 -33.76
CA GLY A 737 18.87 82.13 -33.75
C GLY A 737 18.32 82.31 -35.16
N GLU A 738 17.17 81.71 -35.41
CA GLU A 738 16.15 82.24 -36.31
C GLU A 738 14.80 81.64 -35.92
N SER A 739 13.95 82.52 -35.39
CA SER A 739 12.49 82.45 -35.33
C SER A 739 11.89 82.53 -36.73
N ILE A 740 10.65 82.03 -36.93
CA ILE A 740 9.54 82.70 -37.66
C ILE A 740 8.27 81.82 -37.64
N ASN A 741 7.20 82.39 -37.05
CA ASN A 741 5.77 82.52 -37.45
C ASN A 741 5.01 81.34 -38.12
N TYR A 742 3.88 80.88 -37.56
CA TYR A 742 2.48 81.39 -37.52
C TYR A 742 1.63 80.96 -38.73
N ASP A 743 0.52 80.25 -38.44
CA ASP A 743 -0.84 80.37 -39.02
C ASP A 743 -1.71 79.24 -38.43
N GLN A 744 -2.71 79.49 -37.57
CA GLN A 744 -4.09 79.95 -37.80
C GLN A 744 -5.03 79.01 -38.58
N ASN A 745 -6.10 78.63 -37.85
CA ASN A 745 -7.49 78.40 -38.26
C ASN A 745 -7.88 77.23 -39.18
N SER A 746 -8.77 76.37 -38.66
CA SER A 746 -10.16 76.32 -39.14
C SER A 746 -11.07 75.55 -38.16
N GLN A 747 -12.27 76.10 -37.97
CA GLN A 747 -13.36 75.62 -37.14
C GLN A 747 -14.22 74.53 -37.83
N SER A 748 -15.03 73.86 -36.99
CA SER A 748 -16.47 73.58 -37.16
C SER A 748 -17.03 72.47 -38.07
N ILE A 749 -17.80 71.59 -37.41
CA ILE A 749 -19.17 71.10 -37.72
C ILE A 749 -19.33 70.06 -38.86
N ALA A 750 -19.59 68.80 -38.46
CA ALA A 750 -20.88 68.12 -38.58
C ALA A 750 -20.89 66.88 -37.67
#